data_AF-A0YKD4-F1
#
_entry.id   AF-A0YKD4-F1
#
_cell.length_a   1.000
_cell.length_b   1.000
_cell.length_c   1.000
_cell.angle_alpha   90.00
_cell.angle_beta   90.00
_cell.angle_gamma   90.00
#
_symmetry.space_group_name_H-M   'P 1'
#
loop_
_entity.id
_entity.type
_entity.pdbx_description
1 polymer ?
#
loop_
_entity_poly.entity_id
_entity_poly.type
_entity_poly.pdbx_seq_one_letter_code
_entity_poly.pdbx_strand_id
1 'polypeptide(L)'
;METAFDQFWSLVWGALTLNPEVYTQISTISGGKTVALTIVIIAGLSQAIGQCVVLFINRVKPIRFFFSLGIAAILFVFAYIFWAISVWFGSHFLSGTQLTELELIAVLRTLGLSYAPLLFSFLTGLPYFGIPIFILLSLWSLLAEIVGLQTLINLGTWEAFVCAGLGWVVFQSLQRTVGRPIVTLGRWIQNKVAGTQLVTDRQGLEKIVLAGNPTTLTDVSNEVLIEASTTVKSGRSQRKLLRWQLILIAFVAFAVVVFFSTNSQTNIFTWYRTLGVTVKLIFNLIGISLVALLISILLTPLEALGWWAGWYGAEPLKYLGSPVETISSSTQIDRYIMYLDGINQGSYEYLPSVQQLLNELASVLPQNVLIVQGIMPYSVTNRSLSEDRQVGFLWRIIESISSKNPANPIGLIINIRNVVAVAVSADPRYGPIQNQGLAQVLFNSLVSFGYPLGSQTPVTLIGYSGGGQMSMGAVSYLKQTLNAPIEVISLSGVMSGNTGAMQVEQLYHLVGDKDNVEQLGPIMFPGRWPLWFLSNWNCAKRRGKISLISLGPVGHNGFQGPMAAETFLPDGRTHLQQTVDIITGILLKDWEKTGLDPEKLKRISNYERYKKALFNQPSYYPLHQSINPEYYQPVGTWIGRLILPPVEERQKVKGVWLEIYQADHANKHRIGQIVNLRWNQETRVQTYVKLVTQDVNFIDQADLSQRQGNIHPERINGWQKVDPLESLAGALPQDDIIVKLPDPVRVEDKGSERPSVYINRDPIQIIGRFYGLVKIVQFKGGDLFTVRHYNRQSKQFDSLEEIVYIPTVIANRNGVFPSSNYELEKSPLNSSGWYIYGAKNSQGMFVVEAIAPRSLFSLKPDRVIKGKKATLNFINFHAWDNTVENKGHAYTTFLNPENDNNINKKSPDWQEGERALLMHVFGGIGGKNPEFSPFGIYFGHFAFGFAKVIRDPLSGELRFDIEYRQIYTHNSGGITSGTLDWTRYMGARQWGCLGYRPTCDILVKFSPLTEDYDFDGLTFYPLNYVMNELEIMAARYRIGDGTGTTFVSAINSCVQDSSQAFYTALSRMMAEIELNPLIMKWLKEHPQHEQTQRFILLVDLVKNLQRYLTPIKKLRPDWRYNMSTLGSFPLETPGETLLKVIASWRTLLPRWTCDQVAMIFLQLGASVWLIRTNQVGGNDSSLQPIAPTDFSIAVPKIKQSKQIHKAIG
;
A
#
# COMPACT_ATOMS: atom_id res chain seq x y z
N MET A 1 19.96 -34.72 -54.66
CA MET A 1 20.50 -33.85 -53.58
C MET A 1 19.33 -33.46 -52.71
N GLU A 2 19.36 -33.81 -51.43
CA GLU A 2 18.38 -33.31 -50.46
C GLU A 2 18.55 -31.79 -50.34
N THR A 3 17.45 -31.07 -50.39
CA THR A 3 17.39 -29.61 -50.22
C THR A 3 17.27 -29.26 -48.75
N ALA A 4 17.56 -28.00 -48.38
CA ALA A 4 17.34 -27.50 -47.03
C ALA A 4 15.90 -27.75 -46.52
N PHE A 5 14.94 -27.75 -47.43
CA PHE A 5 13.52 -27.94 -47.11
C PHE A 5 13.20 -29.39 -46.76
N ASP A 6 13.89 -30.35 -47.38
CA ASP A 6 13.76 -31.78 -47.05
C ASP A 6 14.26 -32.07 -45.62
N GLN A 7 15.17 -31.22 -45.11
CA GLN A 7 15.75 -31.30 -43.76
C GLN A 7 15.17 -30.27 -42.77
N PHE A 8 14.03 -29.65 -43.10
CA PHE A 8 13.46 -28.54 -42.32
C PHE A 8 13.33 -28.84 -40.81
N TRP A 9 12.72 -29.97 -40.45
CA TRP A 9 12.55 -30.35 -39.04
C TRP A 9 13.84 -30.76 -38.35
N SER A 10 14.82 -31.28 -39.10
CA SER A 10 16.15 -31.60 -38.58
C SER A 10 16.90 -30.32 -38.18
N LEU A 11 16.86 -29.30 -39.05
CA LEU A 11 17.43 -27.98 -38.77
C LEU A 11 16.74 -27.30 -37.58
N VAL A 12 15.40 -27.32 -37.53
CA VAL A 12 14.62 -26.76 -36.42
C VAL A 12 14.95 -27.48 -35.10
N TRP A 13 14.99 -28.81 -35.08
CA TRP A 13 15.30 -29.58 -33.87
C TRP A 13 16.74 -29.33 -33.41
N GLY A 14 17.70 -29.29 -34.33
CA GLY A 14 19.09 -28.95 -34.01
C GLY A 14 19.23 -27.54 -33.42
N ALA A 15 18.45 -26.57 -33.89
CA ALA A 15 18.43 -25.23 -33.30
C ALA A 15 17.79 -25.23 -31.90
N LEU A 16 16.74 -26.03 -31.67
CA LEU A 16 16.11 -26.17 -30.35
C LEU A 16 17.05 -26.85 -29.33
N THR A 17 17.87 -27.80 -29.77
CA THR A 17 18.88 -28.46 -28.92
C THR A 17 20.21 -27.71 -28.86
N LEU A 18 20.30 -26.53 -29.48
CA LEU A 18 21.51 -25.70 -29.56
C LEU A 18 22.72 -26.44 -30.18
N ASN A 19 22.47 -27.33 -31.15
CA ASN A 19 23.53 -28.03 -31.88
C ASN A 19 24.24 -27.04 -32.83
N PRO A 20 25.55 -26.78 -32.67
CA PRO A 20 26.29 -25.87 -33.57
C PRO A 20 26.31 -26.35 -35.03
N GLU A 21 26.28 -27.66 -35.29
CA GLU A 21 26.41 -28.23 -36.64
C GLU A 21 25.32 -27.77 -37.61
N VAL A 22 24.08 -27.55 -37.12
CA VAL A 22 22.97 -27.13 -37.98
C VAL A 22 23.11 -25.69 -38.48
N TYR A 23 23.86 -24.84 -37.78
CA TYR A 23 24.14 -23.46 -38.21
C TYR A 23 25.18 -23.44 -39.34
N THR A 24 26.16 -24.33 -39.31
CA THR A 24 27.07 -24.56 -40.44
C THR A 24 26.32 -25.19 -41.62
N GLN A 25 25.44 -26.14 -41.36
CA GLN A 25 24.65 -26.84 -42.37
C GLN A 25 23.71 -25.91 -43.13
N ILE A 26 22.95 -25.05 -42.44
CA ILE A 26 22.01 -24.11 -43.10
C ILE A 26 22.74 -23.06 -43.97
N SER A 27 24.00 -22.76 -43.64
CA SER A 27 24.82 -21.83 -44.41
C SER A 27 25.31 -22.42 -45.73
N THR A 28 25.48 -23.74 -45.83
CA THR A 28 26.09 -24.44 -46.97
C THR A 28 25.08 -25.18 -47.86
N ILE A 29 23.95 -25.63 -47.32
CA ILE A 29 22.94 -26.41 -48.05
C ILE A 29 22.12 -25.56 -49.05
N SER A 30 21.82 -26.13 -50.22
CA SER A 30 20.97 -25.50 -51.23
C SER A 30 19.56 -25.26 -50.71
N GLY A 31 19.07 -24.02 -50.78
CA GLY A 31 17.76 -23.62 -50.27
C GLY A 31 17.75 -23.08 -48.82
N GLY A 32 18.91 -22.97 -48.15
CA GLY A 32 18.98 -22.48 -46.75
C GLY A 32 18.38 -21.09 -46.52
N LYS A 33 18.49 -20.18 -47.49
CA LYS A 33 17.84 -18.85 -47.44
C LYS A 33 16.30 -18.93 -47.37
N THR A 34 15.73 -19.88 -48.08
CA THR A 34 14.27 -20.07 -48.15
C THR A 34 13.78 -20.63 -46.82
N VAL A 35 14.47 -21.63 -46.27
CA VAL A 35 14.16 -22.21 -44.95
C VAL A 35 14.26 -21.16 -43.85
N ALA A 36 15.34 -20.38 -43.80
CA ALA A 36 15.51 -19.31 -42.82
C ALA A 36 14.38 -18.27 -42.89
N LEU A 37 14.01 -17.82 -44.10
CA LEU A 37 12.90 -16.90 -44.30
C LEU A 37 11.55 -17.53 -43.91
N THR A 38 11.32 -18.80 -44.23
CA THR A 38 10.12 -19.55 -43.84
C THR A 38 10.01 -19.66 -42.32
N ILE A 39 11.11 -19.95 -41.60
CA ILE A 39 11.12 -19.98 -40.13
C ILE A 39 10.73 -18.61 -39.57
N VAL A 40 11.31 -17.52 -40.07
CA VAL A 40 11.00 -16.16 -39.61
C VAL A 40 9.54 -15.78 -39.89
N ILE A 41 8.99 -16.12 -41.06
CA ILE A 41 7.59 -15.86 -41.40
C ILE A 41 6.65 -16.63 -40.47
N ILE A 42 6.91 -17.93 -40.25
CA ILE A 42 6.09 -18.76 -39.37
C ILE A 42 6.22 -18.29 -37.91
N ALA A 43 7.42 -17.92 -37.46
CA ALA A 43 7.64 -17.35 -36.14
C ALA A 43 6.87 -16.03 -35.96
N GLY A 44 6.92 -15.13 -36.95
CA GLY A 44 6.17 -13.88 -36.94
C GLY A 44 4.67 -14.08 -36.92
N LEU A 45 4.14 -15.03 -37.71
CA LEU A 45 2.72 -15.40 -37.68
C LEU A 45 2.33 -16.05 -36.35
N SER A 46 3.17 -16.94 -35.83
CA SER A 46 2.98 -17.62 -34.54
C SER A 46 2.91 -16.62 -33.40
N GLN A 47 3.81 -15.63 -33.38
CA GLN A 47 3.79 -14.53 -32.42
C GLN A 47 2.57 -13.62 -32.58
N ALA A 48 2.18 -13.30 -33.83
CA ALA A 48 0.99 -12.51 -34.09
C ALA A 48 -0.28 -13.21 -33.58
N ILE A 49 -0.37 -14.54 -33.74
CA ILE A 49 -1.44 -15.37 -33.18
C ILE A 49 -1.38 -15.34 -31.64
N GLY A 50 -0.20 -15.55 -31.06
CA GLY A 50 -0.01 -15.52 -29.59
C GLY A 50 -0.32 -14.18 -28.93
N GLN A 51 -0.30 -13.08 -29.69
CA GLN A 51 -0.58 -11.71 -29.23
C GLN A 51 -1.90 -11.14 -29.80
N CYS A 52 -2.76 -11.98 -30.39
CA CYS A 52 -3.94 -11.52 -31.12
C CYS A 52 -5.00 -10.78 -30.25
N VAL A 53 -4.92 -10.90 -28.92
CA VAL A 53 -5.76 -10.18 -27.93
C VAL A 53 -5.83 -8.69 -28.20
N VAL A 54 -4.72 -8.08 -28.64
CA VAL A 54 -4.68 -6.64 -28.95
C VAL A 54 -5.68 -6.28 -30.05
N LEU A 55 -5.83 -7.13 -31.07
CA LEU A 55 -6.79 -6.91 -32.16
C LEU A 55 -8.23 -7.03 -31.68
N PHE A 56 -8.49 -7.95 -30.74
CA PHE A 56 -9.81 -8.08 -30.11
C PHE A 56 -10.16 -6.87 -29.25
N ILE A 57 -9.24 -6.40 -28.39
CA ILE A 57 -9.47 -5.20 -27.56
C ILE A 57 -9.83 -4.00 -28.43
N ASN A 58 -9.14 -3.84 -29.57
CA ASN A 58 -9.39 -2.80 -30.57
C ASN A 58 -10.62 -3.06 -31.46
N ARG A 59 -11.38 -4.14 -31.22
CA ARG A 59 -12.62 -4.49 -31.92
C ARG A 59 -12.46 -4.64 -33.43
N VAL A 60 -11.35 -5.24 -33.85
CA VAL A 60 -11.09 -5.51 -35.28
C VAL A 60 -12.10 -6.54 -35.80
N LYS A 61 -12.70 -6.25 -36.97
CA LYS A 61 -13.69 -7.12 -37.61
C LYS A 61 -13.06 -8.46 -38.07
N PRO A 62 -13.81 -9.59 -38.12
CA PRO A 62 -13.25 -10.92 -38.39
C PRO A 62 -12.39 -11.03 -39.65
N ILE A 63 -12.82 -10.45 -40.78
CA ILE A 63 -12.05 -10.51 -42.03
C ILE A 63 -10.74 -9.71 -41.92
N ARG A 64 -10.79 -8.54 -41.27
CA ARG A 64 -9.63 -7.66 -41.07
C ARG A 64 -8.64 -8.23 -40.05
N PHE A 65 -9.11 -9.08 -39.13
CA PHE A 65 -8.27 -9.78 -38.17
C PHE A 65 -7.22 -10.66 -38.87
N PHE A 66 -7.65 -11.52 -39.80
CA PHE A 66 -6.71 -12.40 -40.54
C PHE A 66 -5.72 -11.61 -41.40
N PHE A 67 -6.15 -10.52 -42.05
CA PHE A 67 -5.23 -9.64 -42.78
C PHE A 67 -4.24 -8.94 -41.85
N SER A 68 -4.67 -8.56 -40.63
CA SER A 68 -3.81 -7.94 -39.63
C SER A 68 -2.73 -8.90 -39.13
N LEU A 69 -3.07 -10.20 -38.95
CA LEU A 69 -2.08 -11.24 -38.61
C LEU A 69 -1.03 -11.41 -39.73
N GLY A 70 -1.47 -11.45 -40.99
CA GLY A 70 -0.56 -11.55 -42.14
C GLY A 70 0.38 -10.34 -42.24
N ILE A 71 -0.13 -9.13 -42.06
CA ILE A 71 0.67 -7.91 -42.06
C ILE A 71 1.64 -7.86 -40.88
N ALA A 72 1.24 -8.35 -39.70
CA ALA A 72 2.14 -8.45 -38.56
C ALA A 72 3.31 -9.40 -38.84
N ALA A 73 3.07 -10.55 -39.47
CA ALA A 73 4.13 -11.48 -39.89
C ALA A 73 5.07 -10.84 -40.92
N ILE A 74 4.55 -10.06 -41.87
CA ILE A 74 5.37 -9.34 -42.86
C ILE A 74 6.25 -8.27 -42.17
N LEU A 75 5.67 -7.47 -41.26
CA LEU A 75 6.44 -6.48 -40.51
C LEU A 75 7.49 -7.10 -39.60
N PHE A 76 7.23 -8.31 -39.08
CA PHE A 76 8.20 -9.09 -38.33
C PHE A 76 9.41 -9.48 -39.19
N VAL A 77 9.21 -9.90 -40.44
CA VAL A 77 10.30 -10.16 -41.39
C VAL A 77 11.16 -8.92 -41.62
N PHE A 78 10.55 -7.75 -41.79
CA PHE A 78 11.31 -6.50 -41.91
C PHE A 78 12.14 -6.22 -40.65
N ALA A 79 11.56 -6.37 -39.46
CA ALA A 79 12.28 -6.18 -38.20
C ALA A 79 13.46 -7.16 -38.08
N TYR A 80 13.29 -8.40 -38.49
CA TYR A 80 14.35 -9.41 -38.57
C TYR A 80 15.46 -9.03 -39.56
N ILE A 81 15.12 -8.50 -40.75
CA ILE A 81 16.14 -8.05 -41.72
C ILE A 81 16.96 -6.90 -41.11
N PHE A 82 16.30 -5.93 -40.46
CA PHE A 82 16.98 -4.85 -39.75
C PHE A 82 17.85 -5.36 -38.60
N TRP A 83 17.37 -6.37 -37.86
CA TRP A 83 18.13 -7.04 -36.81
C TRP A 83 19.40 -7.68 -37.38
N ALA A 84 19.28 -8.47 -38.44
CA ALA A 84 20.39 -9.15 -39.07
C ALA A 84 21.44 -8.19 -39.64
N ILE A 85 21.01 -7.08 -40.26
CA ILE A 85 21.92 -6.02 -40.72
C ILE A 85 22.63 -5.37 -39.53
N SER A 86 21.95 -5.15 -38.41
CA SER A 86 22.53 -4.55 -37.21
C SER A 86 23.57 -5.46 -36.54
N VAL A 87 23.28 -6.76 -36.46
CA VAL A 87 24.22 -7.79 -35.97
C VAL A 87 25.43 -7.89 -36.90
N TRP A 88 25.24 -7.82 -38.22
CA TRP A 88 26.33 -7.78 -39.20
C TRP A 88 27.22 -6.54 -39.05
N PHE A 89 26.65 -5.36 -38.79
CA PHE A 89 27.43 -4.16 -38.45
C PHE A 89 28.18 -4.31 -37.11
N GLY A 90 27.52 -4.90 -36.10
CA GLY A 90 28.11 -5.15 -34.79
C GLY A 90 29.28 -6.13 -34.85
N SER A 91 29.18 -7.19 -35.66
CA SER A 91 30.27 -8.14 -35.87
C SER A 91 31.44 -7.51 -36.64
N HIS A 92 31.17 -6.62 -37.59
CA HIS A 92 32.20 -5.88 -38.31
C HIS A 92 33.02 -4.96 -37.37
N PHE A 93 32.36 -4.37 -36.37
CA PHE A 93 33.03 -3.53 -35.37
C PHE A 93 33.95 -4.32 -34.43
N LEU A 94 33.59 -5.56 -34.11
CA LEU A 94 34.37 -6.42 -33.18
C LEU A 94 35.50 -7.18 -33.87
N SER A 95 35.32 -7.62 -35.12
CA SER A 95 36.27 -8.53 -35.79
C SER A 95 37.32 -7.85 -36.68
N GLY A 96 37.22 -6.53 -36.93
CA GLY A 96 38.22 -5.78 -37.70
C GLY A 96 38.29 -6.14 -39.19
N THR A 97 37.66 -5.32 -40.04
CA THR A 97 37.84 -5.20 -41.52
C THR A 97 38.33 -6.41 -42.34
N GLN A 98 37.75 -7.61 -42.15
CA GLN A 98 37.96 -8.77 -43.04
C GLN A 98 36.63 -9.46 -43.44
N LEU A 99 35.55 -8.71 -43.63
CA LEU A 99 34.22 -9.29 -43.88
C LEU A 99 33.57 -8.69 -45.15
N THR A 100 33.13 -9.53 -46.09
CA THR A 100 32.60 -9.19 -47.44
C THR A 100 31.08 -9.44 -47.56
N GLU A 101 30.44 -9.02 -48.66
CA GLU A 101 28.99 -9.19 -48.90
C GLU A 101 28.47 -10.64 -48.78
N LEU A 102 29.35 -11.66 -48.92
CA LEU A 102 29.00 -13.09 -48.78
C LEU A 102 28.50 -13.45 -47.36
N GLU A 103 28.82 -12.65 -46.34
CA GLU A 103 28.55 -12.98 -44.93
C GLU A 103 27.22 -12.42 -44.41
N LEU A 104 26.66 -11.36 -45.01
CA LEU A 104 25.34 -10.87 -44.61
C LEU A 104 24.26 -11.93 -44.87
N ILE A 105 24.38 -12.68 -45.97
CA ILE A 105 23.48 -13.79 -46.30
C ILE A 105 23.66 -14.94 -45.30
N ALA A 106 24.89 -15.18 -44.82
CA ALA A 106 25.17 -16.19 -43.82
C ALA A 106 24.64 -15.79 -42.42
N VAL A 107 24.78 -14.53 -42.04
CA VAL A 107 24.17 -13.94 -40.83
C VAL A 107 22.64 -14.02 -40.90
N LEU A 108 22.04 -13.69 -42.04
CA LEU A 108 20.60 -13.88 -42.27
C LEU A 108 20.22 -15.36 -42.09
N ARG A 109 20.88 -16.32 -42.74
CA ARG A 109 20.52 -17.75 -42.58
C ARG A 109 20.61 -18.21 -41.12
N THR A 110 21.69 -17.82 -40.45
CA THR A 110 22.00 -18.20 -39.06
C THR A 110 21.00 -17.61 -38.08
N LEU A 111 20.71 -16.31 -38.19
CA LEU A 111 19.69 -15.64 -37.38
C LEU A 111 18.28 -16.12 -37.72
N GLY A 112 17.97 -16.42 -38.98
CA GLY A 112 16.66 -16.97 -39.33
C GLY A 112 16.42 -18.33 -38.68
N LEU A 113 17.47 -19.16 -38.54
CA LEU A 113 17.40 -20.42 -37.83
C LEU A 113 17.30 -20.25 -36.31
N SER A 114 17.93 -19.22 -35.72
CA SER A 114 17.83 -18.96 -34.27
C SER A 114 16.41 -18.57 -33.81
N TYR A 115 15.52 -18.21 -34.74
CA TYR A 115 14.10 -17.95 -34.47
C TYR A 115 13.25 -19.24 -34.42
N ALA A 116 13.84 -20.43 -34.61
CA ALA A 116 13.15 -21.71 -34.49
C ALA A 116 12.34 -21.90 -33.19
N PRO A 117 12.82 -21.48 -31.99
CA PRO A 117 12.01 -21.54 -30.77
C PRO A 117 10.71 -20.73 -30.88
N LEU A 118 10.74 -19.60 -31.61
CA LEU A 118 9.58 -18.71 -31.77
C LEU A 118 8.51 -19.27 -32.71
N LEU A 119 8.76 -20.41 -33.39
CA LEU A 119 7.70 -21.16 -34.07
C LEU A 119 6.58 -21.57 -33.10
N PHE A 120 6.90 -21.74 -31.81
CA PHE A 120 5.96 -22.07 -30.75
C PHE A 120 5.34 -20.85 -30.05
N SER A 121 5.57 -19.63 -30.56
CA SER A 121 5.03 -18.40 -29.96
C SER A 121 3.49 -18.34 -29.91
N PHE A 122 2.77 -19.14 -30.69
CA PHE A 122 1.32 -19.26 -30.56
C PHE A 122 0.90 -19.76 -29.17
N LEU A 123 1.77 -20.51 -28.47
CA LEU A 123 1.56 -20.94 -27.08
C LEU A 123 1.59 -19.78 -26.09
N THR A 124 2.10 -18.61 -26.49
CA THR A 124 1.96 -17.41 -25.66
C THR A 124 0.50 -16.97 -25.57
N GLY A 125 -0.38 -17.47 -26.44
CA GLY A 125 -1.83 -17.32 -26.32
C GLY A 125 -2.44 -18.14 -25.17
N LEU A 126 -1.68 -19.02 -24.51
CA LEU A 126 -2.19 -19.78 -23.37
C LEU A 126 -2.55 -18.83 -22.21
N PRO A 127 -3.77 -18.96 -21.66
CA PRO A 127 -4.15 -18.23 -20.45
C PRO A 127 -3.18 -18.52 -19.31
N TYR A 128 -2.81 -17.46 -18.60
CA TYR A 128 -1.90 -17.40 -17.47
C TYR A 128 -0.43 -17.72 -17.78
N PHE A 129 -0.13 -18.82 -18.46
CA PHE A 129 1.24 -19.27 -18.76
C PHE A 129 1.88 -18.57 -19.96
N GLY A 130 1.12 -17.84 -20.76
CA GLY A 130 1.61 -17.29 -22.02
C GLY A 130 2.76 -16.29 -21.87
N ILE A 131 2.77 -15.47 -20.81
CA ILE A 131 3.86 -14.51 -20.54
C ILE A 131 5.16 -15.25 -20.16
N PRO A 132 5.17 -16.18 -19.18
CA PRO A 132 6.34 -17.01 -18.91
C PRO A 132 6.86 -17.75 -20.14
N ILE A 133 5.97 -18.33 -20.95
CA ILE A 133 6.35 -19.04 -22.19
C ILE A 133 7.03 -18.07 -23.17
N PHE A 134 6.48 -16.87 -23.36
CA PHE A 134 7.10 -15.86 -24.23
C PHE A 134 8.52 -15.52 -23.79
N ILE A 135 8.73 -15.32 -22.48
CA ILE A 135 10.06 -15.04 -21.92
C ILE A 135 11.01 -16.21 -22.19
N LEU A 136 10.56 -17.44 -21.91
CA LEU A 136 11.37 -18.65 -22.12
C LEU A 136 11.76 -18.82 -23.59
N LEU A 137 10.81 -18.71 -24.53
CA LEU A 137 11.09 -18.83 -25.96
C LEU A 137 12.01 -17.71 -26.47
N SER A 138 11.85 -16.49 -25.97
CA SER A 138 12.70 -15.35 -26.34
C SER A 138 14.14 -15.52 -25.83
N LEU A 139 14.31 -15.98 -24.59
CA LEU A 139 15.63 -16.30 -24.04
C LEU A 139 16.28 -17.46 -24.79
N TRP A 140 15.51 -18.49 -25.15
CA TRP A 140 16.02 -19.62 -25.91
C TRP A 140 16.45 -19.21 -27.32
N SER A 141 15.71 -18.30 -27.97
CA SER A 141 16.07 -17.75 -29.27
C SER A 141 17.35 -16.91 -29.23
N LEU A 142 17.58 -16.16 -28.14
CA LEU A 142 18.84 -15.45 -27.90
C LEU A 142 20.01 -16.43 -27.70
N LEU A 143 19.81 -17.52 -26.96
CA LEU A 143 20.85 -18.56 -26.81
C LEU A 143 21.19 -19.22 -28.14
N ALA A 144 20.17 -19.55 -28.94
CA ALA A 144 20.31 -20.07 -30.28
C ALA A 144 21.06 -19.10 -31.22
N GLU A 145 20.84 -17.79 -31.05
CA GLU A 145 21.57 -16.74 -31.78
C GLU A 145 23.05 -16.69 -31.37
N ILE A 146 23.35 -16.75 -30.07
CA ILE A 146 24.73 -16.76 -29.57
C ILE A 146 25.49 -17.97 -30.14
N VAL A 147 24.91 -19.17 -30.04
CA VAL A 147 25.52 -20.40 -30.58
C VAL A 147 25.71 -20.32 -32.09
N GLY A 148 24.72 -19.77 -32.81
CA GLY A 148 24.82 -19.55 -34.24
C GLY A 148 25.96 -18.60 -34.61
N LEU A 149 26.12 -17.48 -33.90
CA LEU A 149 27.20 -16.50 -34.13
C LEU A 149 28.58 -17.04 -33.78
N GLN A 150 28.70 -17.81 -32.70
CA GLN A 150 29.94 -18.52 -32.35
C GLN A 150 30.39 -19.44 -33.47
N THR A 151 29.45 -20.20 -34.03
CA THR A 151 29.75 -21.18 -35.08
C THR A 151 30.09 -20.50 -36.41
N LEU A 152 29.39 -19.42 -36.75
CA LEU A 152 29.57 -18.73 -38.02
C LEU A 152 30.86 -17.89 -38.07
N ILE A 153 31.23 -17.22 -36.98
CA ILE A 153 32.30 -16.20 -36.94
C ILE A 153 33.49 -16.67 -36.08
N ASN A 154 33.43 -17.88 -35.51
CA ASN A 154 34.43 -18.46 -34.60
C ASN A 154 34.75 -17.54 -33.41
N LEU A 155 33.71 -16.91 -32.85
CA LEU A 155 33.81 -16.03 -31.68
C LEU A 155 33.72 -16.85 -30.38
N GLY A 156 34.40 -16.39 -29.33
CA GLY A 156 34.17 -16.90 -27.98
C GLY A 156 32.78 -16.50 -27.45
N THR A 157 32.33 -17.14 -26.37
CA THR A 157 30.98 -16.93 -25.79
C THR A 157 30.73 -15.48 -25.39
N TRP A 158 31.75 -14.82 -24.84
CA TRP A 158 31.60 -13.43 -24.40
C TRP A 158 31.59 -12.47 -25.58
N GLU A 159 32.42 -12.71 -26.59
CA GLU A 159 32.47 -11.94 -27.83
C GLU A 159 31.16 -12.05 -28.62
N ALA A 160 30.57 -13.25 -28.71
CA ALA A 160 29.27 -13.47 -29.35
C ALA A 160 28.12 -12.78 -28.59
N PHE A 161 28.14 -12.82 -27.25
CA PHE A 161 27.16 -12.09 -26.43
C PHE A 161 27.29 -10.57 -26.60
N VAL A 162 28.52 -10.04 -26.57
CA VAL A 162 28.80 -8.62 -26.81
C VAL A 162 28.42 -8.22 -28.24
N CYS A 163 28.63 -9.08 -29.23
CA CYS A 163 28.22 -8.86 -30.62
C CYS A 163 26.70 -8.73 -30.75
N ALA A 164 25.92 -9.63 -30.14
CA ALA A 164 24.47 -9.52 -30.09
C ALA A 164 24.02 -8.25 -29.34
N GLY A 165 24.70 -7.90 -28.25
CA GLY A 165 24.46 -6.66 -27.49
C GLY A 165 24.75 -5.38 -28.28
N LEU A 166 25.86 -5.32 -29.01
CA LEU A 166 26.20 -4.20 -29.89
C LEU A 166 25.24 -4.11 -31.08
N GLY A 167 24.89 -5.25 -31.68
CA GLY A 167 23.84 -5.34 -32.69
C GLY A 167 22.51 -4.76 -32.19
N TRP A 168 22.17 -4.99 -30.92
CA TRP A 168 21.02 -4.37 -30.27
C TRP A 168 21.13 -2.85 -30.14
N VAL A 169 22.28 -2.33 -29.74
CA VAL A 169 22.50 -0.87 -29.66
C VAL A 169 22.40 -0.22 -31.04
N VAL A 170 22.96 -0.85 -32.08
CA VAL A 170 22.85 -0.39 -33.48
C VAL A 170 21.39 -0.43 -33.94
N PHE A 171 20.68 -1.52 -33.69
CA PHE A 171 19.26 -1.67 -34.02
C PHE A 171 18.39 -0.59 -33.37
N GLN A 172 18.59 -0.32 -32.07
CA GLN A 172 17.88 0.75 -31.34
C GLN A 172 18.20 2.14 -31.91
N SER A 173 19.46 2.39 -32.29
CA SER A 173 19.89 3.66 -32.88
C SER A 173 19.28 3.87 -34.26
N LEU A 174 19.28 2.83 -35.10
CA LEU A 174 18.64 2.84 -36.43
C LEU A 174 17.13 3.05 -36.32
N GLN A 175 16.44 2.36 -35.40
CA GLN A 175 15.00 2.56 -35.17
C GLN A 175 14.65 4.00 -34.76
N ARG A 176 15.51 4.65 -33.97
CA ARG A 176 15.28 6.01 -33.45
C ARG A 176 15.69 7.12 -34.40
N THR A 177 16.51 6.85 -35.41
CA THR A 177 17.00 7.83 -36.39
C THR A 177 16.30 7.67 -37.73
N VAL A 178 16.74 6.70 -38.53
CA VAL A 178 16.29 6.45 -39.91
C VAL A 178 15.02 5.57 -39.96
N GLY A 179 14.76 4.78 -38.91
CA GLY A 179 13.62 3.86 -38.83
C GLY A 179 12.28 4.50 -38.42
N ARG A 180 12.26 5.74 -37.92
CA ARG A 180 11.01 6.42 -37.48
C ARG A 180 9.96 6.57 -38.60
N PRO A 181 10.32 6.95 -39.84
CA PRO A 181 9.37 6.97 -40.96
C PRO A 181 8.84 5.57 -41.29
N ILE A 182 9.69 4.54 -41.22
CA ILE A 182 9.32 3.14 -41.51
C ILE A 182 8.38 2.58 -40.44
N VAL A 183 8.62 2.87 -39.16
CA VAL A 183 7.72 2.50 -38.06
C VAL A 183 6.39 3.23 -38.18
N THR A 184 6.40 4.51 -38.55
CA THR A 184 5.17 5.30 -38.81
C THR A 184 4.39 4.73 -39.99
N LEU A 185 5.07 4.35 -41.08
CA LEU A 185 4.47 3.68 -42.23
C LEU A 185 3.90 2.31 -41.84
N GLY A 186 4.64 1.51 -41.08
CA GLY A 186 4.18 0.22 -40.56
C GLY A 186 2.90 0.35 -39.72
N ARG A 187 2.86 1.33 -38.80
CA ARG A 187 1.65 1.65 -38.02
C ARG A 187 0.49 2.12 -38.91
N TRP A 188 0.76 2.93 -39.92
CA TRP A 188 -0.26 3.38 -40.86
C TRP A 188 -0.86 2.20 -41.64
N ILE A 189 -0.03 1.28 -42.13
CA ILE A 189 -0.47 0.05 -42.81
C ILE A 189 -1.30 -0.81 -41.85
N GLN A 190 -0.80 -1.06 -40.63
CA GLN A 190 -1.52 -1.84 -39.62
C GLN A 190 -2.89 -1.23 -39.29
N ASN A 191 -2.98 0.08 -39.08
CA ASN A 191 -4.24 0.78 -38.82
C ASN A 191 -5.20 0.71 -40.01
N LYS A 192 -4.69 0.84 -41.24
CA LYS A 192 -5.53 0.75 -42.44
C LYS A 192 -6.08 -0.66 -42.64
N VAL A 193 -5.28 -1.68 -42.37
CA VAL A 193 -5.65 -3.10 -42.51
C VAL A 193 -6.61 -3.54 -41.39
N ALA A 194 -6.33 -3.17 -40.15
CA ALA A 194 -7.26 -3.35 -39.03
C ALA A 194 -8.54 -2.53 -39.22
N GLY A 195 -8.41 -1.40 -39.91
CA GLY A 195 -9.46 -0.44 -40.23
C GLY A 195 -10.04 0.26 -39.02
N THR A 196 -9.20 0.43 -38.00
CA THR A 196 -9.36 1.23 -36.79
C THR A 196 -7.97 1.73 -36.36
N GLN A 197 -7.90 2.75 -35.53
CA GLN A 197 -6.62 3.16 -34.93
C GLN A 197 -6.27 2.16 -33.84
N LEU A 198 -5.23 1.34 -34.07
CA LEU A 198 -4.78 0.34 -33.13
C LEU A 198 -4.07 1.01 -31.95
N VAL A 199 -4.68 0.91 -30.79
CA VAL A 199 -4.04 1.18 -29.50
C VAL A 199 -3.27 -0.08 -29.12
N THR A 200 -1.96 0.05 -28.96
CA THR A 200 -1.05 -1.09 -28.70
C THR A 200 -0.32 -0.96 -27.37
N ASP A 201 -0.35 0.22 -26.75
CA ASP A 201 0.23 0.44 -25.44
C ASP A 201 -0.72 -0.06 -24.34
N ARG A 202 -0.13 -0.58 -23.26
CA ARG A 202 -0.86 -1.21 -22.16
C ARG A 202 -1.87 -0.28 -21.48
N GLN A 203 -1.52 0.99 -21.27
CA GLN A 203 -2.39 1.95 -20.57
C GLN A 203 -3.61 2.32 -21.44
N GLY A 204 -3.39 2.52 -22.74
CA GLY A 204 -4.46 2.75 -23.69
C GLY A 204 -5.41 1.55 -23.78
N LEU A 205 -4.88 0.32 -23.85
CA LEU A 205 -5.69 -0.90 -23.85
C LEU A 205 -6.53 -1.04 -22.56
N GLU A 206 -5.93 -0.77 -21.40
CA GLU A 206 -6.64 -0.79 -20.10
C GLU A 206 -7.77 0.25 -20.05
N LYS A 207 -7.53 1.47 -20.58
CA LYS A 207 -8.58 2.50 -20.70
C LYS A 207 -9.73 2.08 -21.59
N ILE A 208 -9.45 1.41 -22.73
CA ILE A 208 -10.50 0.91 -23.63
C ILE A 208 -11.37 -0.12 -22.89
N VAL A 209 -10.75 -1.03 -22.12
CA VAL A 209 -11.49 -2.03 -21.34
C VAL A 209 -12.30 -1.39 -20.21
N LEU A 210 -11.70 -0.49 -19.43
CA LEU A 210 -12.38 0.22 -18.33
C LEU A 210 -13.51 1.14 -18.80
N ALA A 211 -13.39 1.75 -19.98
CA ALA A 211 -14.46 2.54 -20.59
C ALA A 211 -15.68 1.67 -20.97
N GLY A 212 -15.48 0.36 -21.11
CA GLY A 212 -16.53 -0.61 -21.39
C GLY A 212 -17.12 -0.51 -22.79
N ASN A 213 -18.27 -1.17 -22.96
CA ASN A 213 -18.98 -1.18 -24.23
C ASN A 213 -19.81 0.12 -24.34
N PRO A 214 -19.73 0.90 -25.44
CA PRO A 214 -20.54 2.11 -25.65
C PRO A 214 -22.03 1.80 -25.93
N THR A 215 -22.58 0.75 -25.33
CA THR A 215 -24.02 0.60 -25.14
C THR A 215 -24.44 1.57 -24.04
N THR A 216 -24.96 2.70 -24.46
CA THR A 216 -25.60 3.71 -23.61
C THR A 216 -26.69 3.05 -22.75
N LEU A 217 -26.78 3.47 -21.48
CA LEU A 217 -27.83 3.10 -20.50
C LEU A 217 -29.27 3.11 -21.07
N THR A 218 -29.50 3.82 -22.18
CA THR A 218 -30.75 3.88 -22.94
C THR A 218 -31.20 2.54 -23.52
N ASP A 219 -30.29 1.61 -23.83
CA ASP A 219 -30.65 0.36 -24.52
C ASP A 219 -31.30 -0.64 -23.55
N VAL A 220 -30.85 -0.71 -22.30
CA VAL A 220 -31.43 -1.56 -21.25
C VAL A 220 -32.80 -1.05 -20.80
N SER A 221 -32.96 0.28 -20.68
CA SER A 221 -34.27 0.88 -20.37
C SER A 221 -35.29 0.71 -21.50
N ASN A 222 -34.85 0.77 -22.77
CA ASN A 222 -35.73 0.62 -23.91
C ASN A 222 -36.10 -0.85 -24.19
N GLU A 223 -35.19 -1.81 -23.97
CA GLU A 223 -35.50 -3.24 -24.17
C GLU A 223 -36.51 -3.79 -23.16
N VAL A 224 -36.41 -3.38 -21.87
CA VAL A 224 -37.38 -3.75 -20.83
C VAL A 224 -38.78 -3.16 -21.10
N LEU A 225 -38.85 -1.99 -21.75
CA LEU A 225 -40.11 -1.37 -22.19
C LEU A 225 -40.68 -2.02 -23.47
N ILE A 226 -39.83 -2.60 -24.33
CA ILE A 226 -40.25 -3.22 -25.60
C ILE A 226 -40.75 -4.67 -25.37
N GLU A 227 -40.19 -5.43 -24.44
CA GLU A 227 -40.68 -6.79 -24.13
C GLU A 227 -42.09 -6.79 -23.51
N ALA A 228 -42.52 -5.69 -22.89
CA ALA A 228 -43.88 -5.54 -22.39
C ALA A 228 -44.94 -5.25 -23.48
N SER A 229 -44.54 -5.00 -24.74
CA SER A 229 -45.47 -4.43 -25.75
C SER A 229 -45.58 -5.15 -27.10
N THR A 230 -44.87 -6.26 -27.38
CA THR A 230 -45.01 -6.91 -28.71
C THR A 230 -45.11 -8.43 -28.71
N THR A 231 -46.34 -8.93 -28.61
CA THR A 231 -46.80 -10.22 -29.15
C THR A 231 -47.55 -10.00 -30.48
N VAL A 232 -46.87 -9.91 -31.63
CA VAL A 232 -47.46 -10.21 -32.96
C VAL A 232 -46.36 -10.61 -33.98
N LYS A 233 -46.60 -11.71 -34.71
CA LYS A 233 -45.80 -12.21 -35.83
C LYS A 233 -45.72 -11.22 -37.01
N SER A 234 -44.56 -11.11 -37.66
CA SER A 234 -44.51 -11.12 -39.14
C SER A 234 -43.13 -11.56 -39.63
N GLY A 235 -43.13 -12.40 -40.67
CA GLY A 235 -41.92 -12.88 -41.33
C GLY A 235 -41.44 -11.92 -42.41
N ARG A 236 -40.13 -11.94 -42.67
CA ARG A 236 -39.59 -11.65 -44.00
C ARG A 236 -38.25 -12.37 -44.22
N SER A 237 -38.25 -13.17 -45.28
CA SER A 237 -37.11 -13.85 -45.87
C SER A 237 -36.01 -12.88 -46.27
N GLN A 238 -34.77 -13.10 -45.81
CA GLN A 238 -33.56 -12.59 -46.45
C GLN A 238 -32.43 -13.63 -46.45
N ARG A 239 -32.28 -14.26 -47.62
CA ARG A 239 -31.08 -14.79 -48.29
C ARG A 239 -30.07 -15.56 -47.43
N LYS A 240 -30.12 -16.89 -47.59
CA LYS A 240 -28.99 -17.81 -47.45
C LYS A 240 -27.81 -17.31 -48.30
N LEU A 241 -26.73 -16.87 -47.65
CA LEU A 241 -25.40 -16.90 -48.24
C LEU A 241 -24.67 -18.13 -47.72
N LEU A 242 -24.22 -18.96 -48.65
CA LEU A 242 -23.66 -20.28 -48.45
C LEU A 242 -22.38 -20.26 -47.58
N ARG A 243 -22.42 -21.10 -46.54
CA ARG A 243 -21.28 -21.59 -45.74
C ARG A 243 -20.47 -22.61 -46.56
N TRP A 244 -19.22 -22.31 -46.91
CA TRP A 244 -18.25 -23.34 -47.36
C TRP A 244 -16.80 -23.14 -46.89
N GLN A 245 -16.49 -22.08 -46.12
CA GLN A 245 -15.09 -21.75 -45.78
C GLN A 245 -14.53 -22.46 -44.54
N LEU A 246 -15.37 -23.00 -43.65
CA LEU A 246 -14.92 -23.76 -42.46
C LEU A 246 -14.74 -25.26 -42.73
N ILE A 247 -15.50 -25.83 -43.67
CA ILE A 247 -15.36 -27.23 -44.09
C ILE A 247 -14.01 -27.43 -44.81
N LEU A 248 -13.53 -26.43 -45.56
CA LEU A 248 -12.25 -26.49 -46.26
C LEU A 248 -11.05 -26.59 -45.30
N ILE A 249 -11.11 -25.93 -44.13
CA ILE A 249 -10.03 -25.94 -43.13
C ILE A 249 -9.99 -27.28 -42.38
N ALA A 250 -11.16 -27.83 -42.03
CA ALA A 250 -11.25 -29.16 -41.44
C ALA A 250 -10.83 -30.27 -42.43
N PHE A 251 -11.13 -30.11 -43.73
CA PHE A 251 -10.73 -31.06 -44.76
C PHE A 251 -9.23 -31.02 -45.06
N VAL A 252 -8.58 -29.85 -44.98
CA VAL A 252 -7.12 -29.70 -45.11
C VAL A 252 -6.39 -30.30 -43.90
N ALA A 253 -6.90 -30.11 -42.68
CA ALA A 253 -6.34 -30.75 -41.49
C ALA A 253 -6.48 -32.29 -41.52
N PHE A 254 -7.61 -32.79 -42.03
CA PHE A 254 -7.82 -34.24 -42.23
C PHE A 254 -6.96 -34.82 -43.36
N ALA A 255 -6.80 -34.08 -44.48
CA ALA A 255 -5.95 -34.50 -45.60
C ALA A 255 -4.47 -34.57 -45.22
N VAL A 256 -3.97 -33.67 -44.36
CA VAL A 256 -2.59 -33.71 -43.84
C VAL A 256 -2.35 -34.95 -42.97
N VAL A 257 -3.34 -35.34 -42.14
CA VAL A 257 -3.23 -36.56 -41.31
C VAL A 257 -3.27 -37.85 -42.15
N VAL A 258 -4.04 -37.87 -43.24
CA VAL A 258 -4.13 -39.02 -44.15
C VAL A 258 -2.91 -39.10 -45.10
N PHE A 259 -2.30 -37.97 -45.46
CA PHE A 259 -1.14 -37.92 -46.36
C PHE A 259 0.16 -38.46 -45.72
N PHE A 260 0.25 -38.49 -44.38
CA PHE A 260 1.41 -39.03 -43.66
C PHE A 260 1.31 -40.50 -43.26
N SER A 261 0.26 -41.24 -43.67
CA SER A 261 -0.01 -42.59 -43.12
C SER A 261 0.23 -43.78 -44.05
N THR A 262 0.96 -43.69 -45.18
CA THR A 262 1.16 -44.86 -46.06
C THR A 262 2.59 -45.05 -46.62
N ASN A 263 3.30 -46.07 -46.11
CA ASN A 263 4.19 -47.05 -46.80
C ASN A 263 4.93 -47.89 -45.71
N SER A 264 5.24 -49.19 -45.82
CA SER A 264 5.35 -50.15 -46.92
C SER A 264 5.17 -51.62 -46.42
N GLN A 265 5.06 -52.56 -47.38
CA GLN A 265 4.83 -54.01 -47.23
C GLN A 265 6.08 -54.83 -46.86
N THR A 266 5.93 -55.88 -46.02
CA THR A 266 6.08 -57.33 -46.34
C THR A 266 6.13 -58.21 -45.06
N ASN A 267 5.64 -59.44 -45.20
CA ASN A 267 5.15 -60.34 -44.16
C ASN A 267 6.23 -61.25 -43.54
N ILE A 268 6.15 -61.41 -42.20
CA ILE A 268 6.45 -62.60 -41.35
C ILE A 268 6.34 -62.23 -39.84
N PHE A 269 6.15 -60.95 -39.49
CA PHE A 269 6.18 -60.44 -38.10
C PHE A 269 4.81 -60.04 -37.52
N THR A 270 3.75 -60.79 -37.81
CA THR A 270 2.35 -60.33 -37.65
C THR A 270 1.80 -60.42 -36.21
N TRP A 271 2.43 -61.15 -35.28
CA TRP A 271 1.95 -61.21 -33.88
C TRP A 271 2.62 -60.21 -32.93
N TYR A 272 3.91 -59.88 -33.14
CA TYR A 272 4.61 -58.86 -32.33
C TYR A 272 4.20 -57.42 -32.70
N ARG A 273 3.73 -57.21 -33.95
CA ARG A 273 3.24 -55.91 -34.42
C ARG A 273 1.86 -55.56 -33.89
N THR A 274 0.98 -56.50 -33.58
CA THR A 274 -0.39 -56.16 -33.12
C THR A 274 -0.38 -55.52 -31.73
N LEU A 275 0.52 -55.95 -30.85
CA LEU A 275 0.72 -55.32 -29.53
C LEU A 275 1.41 -53.96 -29.67
N GLY A 276 2.43 -53.85 -30.53
CA GLY A 276 3.11 -52.59 -30.83
C GLY A 276 2.24 -51.57 -31.56
N VAL A 277 1.31 -52.01 -32.43
CA VAL A 277 0.36 -51.15 -33.15
C VAL A 277 -0.77 -50.72 -32.21
N THR A 278 -1.26 -51.57 -31.31
CA THR A 278 -2.25 -51.14 -30.30
C THR A 278 -1.64 -50.16 -29.30
N VAL A 279 -0.42 -50.41 -28.81
CA VAL A 279 0.27 -49.47 -27.91
C VAL A 279 0.63 -48.18 -28.65
N LYS A 280 1.11 -48.24 -29.89
CA LYS A 280 1.38 -47.05 -30.72
C LYS A 280 0.09 -46.31 -31.09
N LEU A 281 -1.02 -47.00 -31.32
CA LEU A 281 -2.34 -46.41 -31.51
C LEU A 281 -2.81 -45.73 -30.23
N ILE A 282 -2.62 -46.35 -29.06
CA ILE A 282 -2.92 -45.72 -27.76
C ILE A 282 -2.08 -44.46 -27.57
N PHE A 283 -0.76 -44.51 -27.80
CA PHE A 283 0.09 -43.32 -27.70
C PHE A 283 -0.26 -42.26 -28.75
N ASN A 284 -0.59 -42.65 -29.98
CA ASN A 284 -1.04 -41.72 -31.01
C ASN A 284 -2.39 -41.09 -30.64
N LEU A 285 -3.34 -41.87 -30.12
CA LEU A 285 -4.63 -41.37 -29.66
C LEU A 285 -4.47 -40.46 -28.44
N ILE A 286 -3.61 -40.81 -27.48
CA ILE A 286 -3.24 -39.93 -26.36
C ILE A 286 -2.62 -38.64 -26.89
N GLY A 287 -1.70 -38.72 -27.85
CA GLY A 287 -1.08 -37.55 -28.49
C GLY A 287 -2.11 -36.67 -29.21
N ILE A 288 -3.00 -37.27 -30.00
CA ILE A 288 -4.11 -36.58 -30.68
C ILE A 288 -5.03 -35.92 -29.66
N SER A 289 -5.38 -36.63 -28.57
CA SER A 289 -6.21 -36.09 -27.49
C SER A 289 -5.53 -34.93 -26.75
N LEU A 290 -4.23 -35.01 -26.49
CA LEU A 290 -3.45 -33.93 -25.87
C LEU A 290 -3.37 -32.70 -26.79
N VAL A 291 -3.16 -32.90 -28.09
CA VAL A 291 -3.16 -31.81 -29.08
C VAL A 291 -4.55 -31.19 -29.20
N ALA A 292 -5.60 -32.00 -29.28
CA ALA A 292 -6.98 -31.52 -29.32
C ALA A 292 -7.34 -30.74 -28.03
N LEU A 293 -6.87 -31.21 -26.88
CA LEU A 293 -7.05 -30.52 -25.60
C LEU A 293 -6.33 -29.18 -25.59
N LEU A 294 -5.07 -29.13 -26.03
CA LEU A 294 -4.29 -27.90 -26.14
C LEU A 294 -4.96 -26.88 -27.06
N ILE A 295 -5.47 -27.32 -28.21
CA ILE A 295 -6.21 -26.46 -29.14
C ILE A 295 -7.48 -25.93 -28.46
N SER A 296 -8.24 -26.78 -27.77
CA SER A 296 -9.44 -26.37 -27.02
C SER A 296 -9.13 -25.29 -25.97
N ILE A 297 -8.05 -25.48 -25.20
CA ILE A 297 -7.57 -24.49 -24.21
C ILE A 297 -7.24 -23.14 -24.89
N LEU A 298 -6.52 -23.16 -26.01
CA LEU A 298 -6.16 -21.95 -26.75
C LEU A 298 -7.38 -21.22 -27.36
N LEU A 299 -8.42 -21.95 -27.71
CA LEU A 299 -9.65 -21.37 -28.28
C LEU A 299 -10.62 -20.87 -27.21
N THR A 300 -10.50 -21.31 -25.95
CA THR A 300 -11.41 -20.94 -24.85
C THR A 300 -11.57 -19.43 -24.65
N PRO A 301 -10.51 -18.60 -24.68
CA PRO A 301 -10.66 -17.14 -24.52
C PRO A 301 -11.42 -16.46 -25.66
N LEU A 302 -11.58 -17.11 -26.82
CA LEU A 302 -12.20 -16.49 -28.00
C LEU A 302 -13.68 -16.17 -27.80
N GLU A 303 -14.38 -16.88 -26.91
CA GLU A 303 -15.76 -16.54 -26.53
C GLU A 303 -15.81 -15.13 -25.92
N ALA A 304 -14.99 -14.87 -24.91
CA ALA A 304 -14.92 -13.57 -24.23
C ALA A 304 -14.39 -12.47 -25.16
N LEU A 305 -13.34 -12.77 -25.92
CA LEU A 305 -12.71 -11.83 -26.85
C LEU A 305 -13.63 -11.48 -28.02
N GLY A 306 -14.35 -12.46 -28.57
CA GLY A 306 -15.31 -12.27 -29.65
C GLY A 306 -16.53 -11.49 -29.19
N TRP A 307 -17.01 -11.73 -27.96
CA TRP A 307 -18.07 -10.94 -27.33
C TRP A 307 -17.65 -9.47 -27.21
N TRP A 308 -16.45 -9.23 -26.67
CA TRP A 308 -15.90 -7.88 -26.54
C TRP A 308 -15.73 -7.17 -27.89
N ALA A 309 -15.24 -7.88 -28.89
CA ALA A 309 -15.05 -7.35 -30.24
C ALA A 309 -16.37 -7.16 -31.01
N GLY A 310 -17.51 -7.56 -30.44
CA GLY A 310 -18.83 -7.45 -31.06
C GLY A 310 -19.08 -8.46 -32.19
N TRP A 311 -18.31 -9.55 -32.26
CA TRP A 311 -18.43 -10.55 -33.32
C TRP A 311 -19.74 -11.34 -33.27
N TYR A 312 -20.39 -11.40 -32.12
CA TYR A 312 -21.64 -12.13 -31.90
C TYR A 312 -22.91 -11.26 -31.98
N GLY A 313 -22.78 -9.95 -32.18
CA GLY A 313 -23.90 -8.99 -32.17
C GLY A 313 -24.38 -8.61 -30.76
N ALA A 314 -25.37 -7.72 -30.68
CA ALA A 314 -26.01 -7.29 -29.43
C ALA A 314 -27.34 -8.05 -29.25
N GLU A 315 -27.28 -9.34 -28.92
CA GLU A 315 -28.48 -10.08 -28.48
C GLU A 315 -28.65 -9.86 -26.96
N PRO A 316 -29.87 -9.56 -26.46
CA PRO A 316 -30.13 -9.42 -25.03
C PRO A 316 -29.86 -10.73 -24.27
N LEU A 317 -29.60 -10.62 -22.96
CA LEU A 317 -29.43 -11.79 -22.09
C LEU A 317 -30.75 -12.57 -22.03
N LYS A 318 -30.70 -13.84 -22.40
CA LYS A 318 -31.88 -14.72 -22.41
C LYS A 318 -32.23 -15.29 -21.04
N TYR A 319 -31.24 -15.42 -20.16
CA TYR A 319 -31.38 -16.00 -18.84
C TYR A 319 -30.70 -15.09 -17.82
N LEU A 320 -31.44 -14.69 -16.79
CA LEU A 320 -31.00 -13.71 -15.78
C LEU A 320 -30.79 -14.35 -14.41
N GLY A 321 -30.97 -15.67 -14.28
CA GLY A 321 -31.02 -16.38 -13.00
C GLY A 321 -32.45 -16.60 -12.51
N SER A 322 -32.59 -17.12 -11.29
CA SER A 322 -33.85 -17.24 -10.57
C SER A 322 -33.63 -16.97 -9.07
N PRO A 323 -34.62 -16.40 -8.36
CA PRO A 323 -34.55 -16.29 -6.92
C PRO A 323 -34.71 -17.69 -6.29
N VAL A 324 -33.99 -17.97 -5.19
CA VAL A 324 -34.15 -19.24 -4.45
C VAL A 324 -35.55 -19.33 -3.83
N GLU A 325 -36.01 -18.22 -3.22
CA GLU A 325 -37.37 -18.06 -2.72
C GLU A 325 -38.05 -16.86 -3.37
N THR A 326 -39.33 -16.99 -3.71
CA THR A 326 -40.13 -15.89 -4.26
C THR A 326 -40.50 -14.90 -3.17
N ILE A 327 -40.03 -13.66 -3.29
CA ILE A 327 -40.34 -12.58 -2.35
C ILE A 327 -41.53 -11.76 -2.87
N SER A 328 -42.38 -11.29 -1.94
CA SER A 328 -43.46 -10.33 -2.26
C SER A 328 -42.89 -9.06 -2.87
N SER A 329 -43.55 -8.50 -3.88
CA SER A 329 -43.16 -7.24 -4.53
C SER A 329 -43.18 -6.02 -3.58
N SER A 330 -43.77 -6.15 -2.39
CA SER A 330 -43.85 -5.10 -1.36
C SER A 330 -42.65 -5.09 -0.39
N THR A 331 -41.81 -6.12 -0.39
CA THR A 331 -40.72 -6.26 0.59
C THR A 331 -39.50 -5.46 0.14
N GLN A 332 -39.03 -4.53 0.98
CA GLN A 332 -37.77 -3.83 0.74
C GLN A 332 -36.58 -4.78 0.98
N ILE A 333 -35.72 -4.93 -0.02
CA ILE A 333 -34.53 -5.80 0.06
C ILE A 333 -33.35 -5.02 0.61
N ASP A 334 -32.77 -5.51 1.71
CA ASP A 334 -31.64 -4.89 2.39
C ASP A 334 -30.30 -5.49 1.94
N ARG A 335 -30.30 -6.64 1.25
CA ARG A 335 -29.10 -7.27 0.68
C ARG A 335 -29.43 -8.20 -0.48
N TYR A 336 -28.58 -8.18 -1.49
CA TYR A 336 -28.62 -9.12 -2.62
C TYR A 336 -27.43 -10.07 -2.56
N ILE A 337 -27.69 -11.37 -2.75
CA ILE A 337 -26.68 -12.43 -2.74
C ILE A 337 -26.67 -13.11 -4.10
N MET A 338 -25.50 -13.17 -4.74
CA MET A 338 -25.32 -13.86 -6.02
C MET A 338 -24.42 -15.08 -5.82
N TYR A 339 -24.89 -16.28 -6.15
CA TYR A 339 -24.10 -17.51 -6.04
C TYR A 339 -23.39 -17.84 -7.36
N LEU A 340 -22.09 -18.13 -7.27
CA LEU A 340 -21.21 -18.50 -8.38
C LEU A 340 -20.58 -19.87 -8.09
N ASP A 341 -20.97 -20.89 -8.84
CA ASP A 341 -20.60 -22.28 -8.56
C ASP A 341 -19.20 -22.69 -9.04
N GLY A 342 -18.76 -23.87 -8.61
CA GLY A 342 -17.48 -24.47 -8.95
C GLY A 342 -17.36 -24.96 -10.40
N ILE A 343 -16.17 -25.46 -10.75
CA ILE A 343 -15.78 -25.81 -12.12
C ILE A 343 -16.60 -26.96 -12.74
N ASN A 344 -17.39 -27.68 -11.94
CA ASN A 344 -18.26 -28.77 -12.41
C ASN A 344 -19.56 -28.25 -13.06
N GLN A 345 -19.86 -26.95 -12.98
CA GLN A 345 -21.10 -26.40 -13.50
C GLN A 345 -21.13 -26.42 -15.04
N GLY A 346 -22.06 -27.20 -15.60
CA GLY A 346 -22.34 -27.27 -17.04
C GLY A 346 -23.68 -26.67 -17.46
N SER A 347 -24.62 -26.51 -16.52
CA SER A 347 -25.99 -26.05 -16.74
C SER A 347 -26.45 -25.05 -15.66
N TYR A 348 -27.65 -24.50 -15.84
CA TYR A 348 -28.29 -23.60 -14.87
C TYR A 348 -28.77 -24.33 -13.61
N GLU A 349 -28.97 -25.64 -13.69
CA GLU A 349 -29.32 -26.49 -12.55
C GLU A 349 -28.07 -26.86 -11.76
N TYR A 350 -28.09 -26.60 -10.47
CA TYR A 350 -26.97 -26.92 -9.60
C TYR A 350 -26.97 -28.39 -9.14
N LEU A 351 -25.81 -28.86 -8.73
CA LEU A 351 -25.68 -30.17 -8.09
C LEU A 351 -26.54 -30.22 -6.79
N PRO A 352 -27.07 -31.39 -6.39
CA PRO A 352 -27.95 -31.51 -5.23
C PRO A 352 -27.38 -30.91 -3.94
N SER A 353 -26.08 -31.07 -3.69
CA SER A 353 -25.40 -30.50 -2.51
C SER A 353 -25.39 -28.97 -2.49
N VAL A 354 -25.26 -28.35 -3.66
CA VAL A 354 -25.27 -26.89 -3.82
C VAL A 354 -26.70 -26.37 -3.63
N GLN A 355 -27.68 -27.05 -4.23
CA GLN A 355 -29.09 -26.69 -4.05
C GLN A 355 -29.51 -26.81 -2.58
N GLN A 356 -29.05 -27.86 -1.88
CA GLN A 356 -29.30 -28.02 -0.45
C GLN A 356 -28.70 -26.87 0.37
N LEU A 357 -27.46 -26.46 0.11
CA LEU A 357 -26.84 -25.29 0.75
C LEU A 357 -27.68 -24.02 0.53
N LEU A 358 -28.09 -23.74 -0.70
CA LEU A 358 -28.86 -22.53 -1.01
C LEU A 358 -30.25 -22.53 -0.35
N ASN A 359 -30.91 -23.70 -0.32
CA ASN A 359 -32.20 -23.86 0.34
C ASN A 359 -32.09 -23.69 1.86
N GLU A 360 -31.07 -24.30 2.48
CA GLU A 360 -30.83 -24.14 3.91
C GLU A 360 -30.48 -22.68 4.26
N LEU A 361 -29.66 -22.01 3.45
CA LEU A 361 -29.37 -20.57 3.61
C LEU A 361 -30.63 -19.71 3.50
N ALA A 362 -31.48 -19.95 2.50
CA ALA A 362 -32.73 -19.21 2.34
C ALA A 362 -33.66 -19.40 3.54
N SER A 363 -33.75 -20.62 4.07
CA SER A 363 -34.61 -20.95 5.21
C SER A 363 -34.22 -20.27 6.53
N VAL A 364 -32.94 -19.91 6.69
CA VAL A 364 -32.41 -19.30 7.93
C VAL A 364 -32.17 -17.79 7.81
N LEU A 365 -32.20 -17.24 6.59
CA LEU A 365 -32.01 -15.81 6.34
C LEU A 365 -33.35 -15.07 6.41
N PRO A 366 -33.36 -13.80 6.85
CA PRO A 366 -34.57 -13.00 6.85
C PRO A 366 -35.10 -12.72 5.43
N GLN A 367 -36.42 -12.50 5.30
CA GLN A 367 -37.10 -12.32 4.01
C GLN A 367 -36.67 -11.08 3.20
N ASN A 368 -35.95 -10.14 3.81
CA ASN A 368 -35.37 -8.96 3.15
C ASN A 368 -33.95 -9.21 2.58
N VAL A 369 -33.49 -10.46 2.56
CA VAL A 369 -32.24 -10.88 1.91
C VAL A 369 -32.57 -11.76 0.71
N LEU A 370 -32.27 -11.27 -0.50
CA LEU A 370 -32.59 -12.00 -1.73
C LEU A 370 -31.37 -12.81 -2.22
N ILE A 371 -31.54 -14.12 -2.38
CA ILE A 371 -30.53 -15.01 -2.97
C ILE A 371 -30.91 -15.31 -4.42
N VAL A 372 -29.99 -15.02 -5.34
CA VAL A 372 -30.13 -15.29 -6.78
C VAL A 372 -29.21 -16.45 -7.16
N GLN A 373 -29.82 -17.42 -7.84
CA GLN A 373 -29.22 -18.68 -8.27
C GLN A 373 -29.32 -18.81 -9.80
N GLY A 374 -28.64 -19.79 -10.40
CA GLY A 374 -28.66 -20.05 -11.85
C GLY A 374 -27.69 -19.20 -12.67
N ILE A 375 -26.75 -18.50 -12.04
CA ILE A 375 -25.73 -17.74 -12.79
C ILE A 375 -24.66 -18.71 -13.31
N MET A 376 -24.25 -18.52 -14.57
CA MET A 376 -23.17 -19.25 -15.24
C MET A 376 -21.88 -18.42 -15.16
N PRO A 377 -21.04 -18.59 -14.12
CA PRO A 377 -19.92 -17.69 -13.85
C PRO A 377 -18.84 -17.77 -14.93
N TYR A 378 -18.78 -18.88 -15.68
CA TYR A 378 -17.79 -19.13 -16.72
C TYR A 378 -18.25 -18.72 -18.14
N SER A 379 -19.37 -18.00 -18.30
CA SER A 379 -19.83 -17.47 -19.59
C SER A 379 -20.10 -15.96 -19.51
N VAL A 380 -19.63 -15.20 -20.49
CA VAL A 380 -19.88 -13.76 -20.61
C VAL A 380 -21.28 -13.43 -21.14
N THR A 381 -22.04 -14.44 -21.56
CA THR A 381 -23.42 -14.30 -22.07
C THR A 381 -24.45 -15.04 -21.21
N ASN A 382 -24.01 -15.57 -20.06
CA ASN A 382 -24.81 -16.41 -19.18
C ASN A 382 -25.44 -17.61 -19.89
N ARG A 383 -24.76 -18.22 -20.88
CA ARG A 383 -25.29 -19.37 -21.65
C ARG A 383 -24.70 -20.68 -21.12
N SER A 384 -25.52 -21.73 -21.12
CA SER A 384 -25.05 -23.09 -20.84
C SER A 384 -24.31 -23.71 -22.02
N LEU A 385 -23.50 -24.73 -21.75
CA LEU A 385 -22.71 -25.41 -22.79
C LEU A 385 -23.60 -26.08 -23.86
N SER A 386 -24.79 -26.53 -23.46
CA SER A 386 -25.77 -27.21 -24.33
C SER A 386 -26.54 -26.28 -25.27
N GLU A 387 -26.50 -24.96 -25.02
CA GLU A 387 -27.20 -23.95 -25.82
C GLU A 387 -26.33 -23.31 -26.92
N ASP A 388 -25.04 -23.67 -27.01
CA ASP A 388 -24.15 -23.14 -28.04
C ASP A 388 -24.55 -23.61 -29.45
N ARG A 389 -24.74 -22.66 -30.37
CA ARG A 389 -25.30 -22.87 -31.72
C ARG A 389 -24.43 -23.72 -32.64
N GLN A 390 -23.13 -23.87 -32.37
CA GLN A 390 -22.20 -24.56 -33.30
C GLN A 390 -21.86 -26.00 -32.90
N VAL A 391 -21.76 -26.29 -31.59
CA VAL A 391 -21.39 -27.61 -31.06
C VAL A 391 -22.28 -28.10 -29.91
N GLY A 392 -23.39 -27.42 -29.61
CA GLY A 392 -24.29 -27.77 -28.50
C GLY A 392 -24.91 -29.17 -28.58
N PHE A 393 -24.86 -29.86 -29.73
CA PHE A 393 -25.23 -31.28 -29.78
C PHE A 393 -24.22 -32.19 -29.06
N LEU A 394 -22.91 -31.90 -29.14
CA LEU A 394 -21.86 -32.66 -28.45
C LEU A 394 -21.95 -32.42 -26.95
N TRP A 395 -22.17 -31.18 -26.53
CA TRP A 395 -22.35 -30.83 -25.12
C TRP A 395 -23.58 -31.49 -24.52
N ARG A 396 -24.72 -31.54 -25.24
CA ARG A 396 -25.91 -32.29 -24.80
C ARG A 396 -25.62 -33.79 -24.60
N ILE A 397 -24.80 -34.40 -25.46
CA ILE A 397 -24.38 -35.80 -25.29
C ILE A 397 -23.51 -35.95 -24.04
N ILE A 398 -22.48 -35.12 -23.89
CA ILE A 398 -21.57 -35.13 -22.73
C ILE A 398 -22.33 -34.90 -21.42
N GLU A 399 -23.24 -33.93 -21.41
CA GLU A 399 -24.08 -33.57 -20.25
C GLU A 399 -25.06 -34.69 -19.90
N SER A 400 -25.70 -35.32 -20.89
CA SER A 400 -26.62 -36.46 -20.64
C SER A 400 -25.93 -37.68 -20.03
N ILE A 401 -24.63 -37.86 -20.30
CA ILE A 401 -23.80 -38.94 -19.74
C ILE A 401 -23.30 -38.54 -18.35
N SER A 402 -22.85 -37.29 -18.18
CA SER A 402 -22.32 -36.77 -16.91
C SER A 402 -23.39 -36.61 -15.83
N SER A 403 -24.64 -36.26 -16.20
CA SER A 403 -25.75 -36.13 -15.25
C SER A 403 -26.24 -37.49 -14.72
N LYS A 404 -26.19 -38.53 -15.57
CA LYS A 404 -26.57 -39.90 -15.19
C LYS A 404 -25.49 -40.64 -14.40
N ASN A 405 -24.22 -40.34 -14.66
CA ASN A 405 -23.10 -40.89 -13.92
C ASN A 405 -22.03 -39.81 -13.70
N PRO A 406 -22.10 -39.08 -12.56
CA PRO A 406 -21.14 -38.04 -12.21
C PRO A 406 -19.68 -38.52 -12.09
N ALA A 407 -19.45 -39.84 -11.91
CA ALA A 407 -18.12 -40.44 -11.87
C ALA A 407 -17.55 -40.79 -13.25
N ASN A 408 -18.29 -40.53 -14.33
CA ASN A 408 -17.83 -40.81 -15.69
C ASN A 408 -16.70 -39.85 -16.10
N PRO A 409 -15.56 -40.34 -16.65
CA PRO A 409 -14.43 -39.50 -17.04
C PRO A 409 -14.77 -38.45 -18.10
N ILE A 410 -15.91 -38.57 -18.81
CA ILE A 410 -16.36 -37.57 -19.79
C ILE A 410 -16.68 -36.20 -19.15
N GLY A 411 -17.08 -36.17 -17.88
CA GLY A 411 -17.31 -34.93 -17.12
C GLY A 411 -16.03 -34.10 -16.90
N LEU A 412 -14.86 -34.75 -17.00
CA LEU A 412 -13.55 -34.07 -16.91
C LEU A 412 -13.38 -32.99 -17.99
N ILE A 413 -14.03 -33.15 -19.14
CA ILE A 413 -13.94 -32.18 -20.25
C ILE A 413 -14.56 -30.83 -19.86
N ILE A 414 -15.70 -30.84 -19.16
CA ILE A 414 -16.37 -29.64 -18.64
C ILE A 414 -15.46 -28.96 -17.61
N ASN A 415 -14.91 -29.76 -16.69
CA ASN A 415 -14.01 -29.27 -15.65
C ASN A 415 -12.77 -28.61 -16.23
N ILE A 416 -12.13 -29.22 -17.25
CA ILE A 416 -10.96 -28.63 -17.90
C ILE A 416 -11.32 -27.29 -18.54
N ARG A 417 -12.43 -27.20 -19.29
CA ARG A 417 -12.87 -25.92 -19.89
C ARG A 417 -13.08 -24.84 -18.83
N ASN A 418 -13.74 -25.16 -17.73
CA ASN A 418 -14.00 -24.18 -16.66
C ASN A 418 -12.73 -23.81 -15.88
N VAL A 419 -11.77 -24.73 -15.68
CA VAL A 419 -10.43 -24.41 -15.15
C VAL A 419 -9.71 -23.43 -16.06
N VAL A 420 -9.82 -23.59 -17.38
CA VAL A 420 -9.26 -22.62 -18.33
C VAL A 420 -9.96 -21.26 -18.20
N ALA A 421 -11.28 -21.23 -18.03
CA ALA A 421 -12.01 -19.98 -17.79
C ALA A 421 -11.55 -19.26 -16.49
N VAL A 422 -11.24 -20.02 -15.43
CA VAL A 422 -10.61 -19.49 -14.21
C VAL A 422 -9.22 -18.90 -14.52
N ALA A 423 -8.40 -19.61 -15.30
CA ALA A 423 -7.09 -19.11 -15.73
C ALA A 423 -7.21 -17.85 -16.62
N VAL A 424 -8.23 -17.78 -17.47
CA VAL A 424 -8.57 -16.60 -18.28
C VAL A 424 -8.93 -15.42 -17.38
N SER A 425 -9.81 -15.63 -16.40
CA SER A 425 -10.20 -14.60 -15.41
C SER A 425 -8.99 -14.07 -14.61
N ALA A 426 -8.04 -14.94 -14.28
CA ALA A 426 -6.83 -14.59 -13.53
C ALA A 426 -5.72 -13.96 -14.40
N ASP A 427 -5.73 -14.17 -15.71
CA ASP A 427 -4.72 -13.64 -16.63
C ASP A 427 -4.92 -12.13 -16.84
N PRO A 428 -3.89 -11.28 -16.67
CA PRO A 428 -4.03 -9.83 -16.85
C PRO A 428 -4.38 -9.39 -18.27
N ARG A 429 -4.22 -10.24 -19.29
CA ARG A 429 -4.50 -9.94 -20.70
C ARG A 429 -5.94 -10.24 -21.09
N TYR A 430 -6.48 -11.37 -20.59
CA TYR A 430 -7.83 -11.82 -20.93
C TYR A 430 -8.86 -11.51 -19.83
N GLY A 431 -8.41 -11.55 -18.58
CA GLY A 431 -9.22 -11.41 -17.37
C GLY A 431 -10.06 -10.14 -17.35
N PRO A 432 -9.52 -8.94 -17.66
CA PRO A 432 -10.32 -7.73 -17.71
C PRO A 432 -11.59 -7.84 -18.56
N ILE A 433 -11.49 -8.47 -19.75
CA ILE A 433 -12.63 -8.68 -20.64
C ILE A 433 -13.60 -9.71 -20.08
N GLN A 434 -13.10 -10.88 -19.66
CA GLN A 434 -13.92 -11.96 -19.10
C GLN A 434 -14.67 -11.50 -17.85
N ASN A 435 -13.97 -10.83 -16.94
CA ASN A 435 -14.47 -10.37 -15.66
C ASN A 435 -15.50 -9.25 -15.82
N GLN A 436 -15.31 -8.37 -16.80
CA GLN A 436 -16.31 -7.35 -17.15
C GLN A 436 -17.56 -7.98 -17.77
N GLY A 437 -17.41 -8.98 -18.65
CA GLY A 437 -18.54 -9.73 -19.18
C GLY A 437 -19.35 -10.42 -18.08
N LEU A 438 -18.68 -11.07 -17.13
CA LEU A 438 -19.34 -11.63 -15.96
C LEU A 438 -20.01 -10.55 -15.09
N ALA A 439 -19.35 -9.42 -14.84
CA ALA A 439 -19.94 -8.33 -14.09
C ALA A 439 -21.19 -7.75 -14.77
N GLN A 440 -21.24 -7.73 -16.11
CA GLN A 440 -22.44 -7.34 -16.85
C GLN A 440 -23.58 -8.34 -16.65
N VAL A 441 -23.29 -9.65 -16.66
CA VAL A 441 -24.28 -10.69 -16.33
C VAL A 441 -24.83 -10.46 -14.93
N LEU A 442 -23.97 -10.31 -13.93
CA LEU A 442 -24.38 -10.08 -12.54
C LEU A 442 -25.20 -8.79 -12.39
N PHE A 443 -24.78 -7.71 -13.04
CA PHE A 443 -25.49 -6.43 -13.02
C PHE A 443 -26.89 -6.55 -13.63
N ASN A 444 -27.01 -7.16 -14.82
CA ASN A 444 -28.30 -7.34 -15.48
C ASN A 444 -29.24 -8.22 -14.66
N SER A 445 -28.71 -9.29 -14.04
CA SER A 445 -29.45 -10.12 -13.10
C SER A 445 -29.96 -9.30 -11.90
N LEU A 446 -29.10 -8.53 -11.25
CA LEU A 446 -29.50 -7.68 -10.10
C LEU A 446 -30.61 -6.70 -10.46
N VAL A 447 -30.46 -5.97 -11.59
CA VAL A 447 -31.48 -5.02 -12.05
C VAL A 447 -32.80 -5.72 -12.36
N SER A 448 -32.76 -6.90 -12.99
CA SER A 448 -33.96 -7.71 -13.27
C SER A 448 -34.68 -8.18 -12.01
N PHE A 449 -33.97 -8.34 -10.90
CA PHE A 449 -34.53 -8.69 -9.60
C PHE A 449 -34.80 -7.47 -8.71
N GLY A 450 -34.92 -6.29 -9.31
CA GLY A 450 -35.39 -5.09 -8.64
C GLY A 450 -34.34 -4.34 -7.83
N TYR A 451 -33.04 -4.60 -8.06
CA TYR A 451 -31.97 -3.81 -7.41
C TYR A 451 -32.13 -2.32 -7.74
N PRO A 452 -32.36 -1.42 -6.76
CA PRO A 452 -32.56 -0.02 -7.05
C PRO A 452 -31.21 0.65 -7.34
N LEU A 453 -31.03 1.19 -8.55
CA LEU A 453 -29.78 1.85 -8.96
C LEU A 453 -29.47 3.06 -8.05
N GLY A 454 -28.23 3.16 -7.59
CA GLY A 454 -27.79 4.23 -6.68
C GLY A 454 -28.20 4.08 -5.22
N SER A 455 -28.93 3.03 -4.85
CA SER A 455 -29.32 2.72 -3.45
C SER A 455 -28.15 2.47 -2.51
N GLN A 456 -27.01 2.01 -3.08
CA GLN A 456 -25.87 1.49 -2.33
C GLN A 456 -26.22 0.27 -1.45
N THR A 457 -27.31 -0.44 -1.76
CA THR A 457 -27.67 -1.68 -1.06
C THR A 457 -26.55 -2.71 -1.20
N PRO A 458 -26.05 -3.31 -0.09
CA PRO A 458 -24.94 -4.26 -0.16
C PRO A 458 -25.20 -5.46 -1.08
N VAL A 459 -24.17 -5.85 -1.84
CA VAL A 459 -24.16 -7.06 -2.67
C VAL A 459 -23.11 -8.03 -2.15
N THR A 460 -23.49 -9.29 -1.92
CA THR A 460 -22.56 -10.35 -1.54
C THR A 460 -22.42 -11.38 -2.66
N LEU A 461 -21.19 -11.63 -3.12
CA LEU A 461 -20.90 -12.71 -4.05
C LEU A 461 -20.45 -13.94 -3.26
N ILE A 462 -21.14 -15.07 -3.40
CA ILE A 462 -20.73 -16.34 -2.82
C ILE A 462 -20.09 -17.19 -3.92
N GLY A 463 -18.79 -17.44 -3.83
CA GLY A 463 -18.05 -18.18 -4.84
C GLY A 463 -17.48 -19.50 -4.31
N TYR A 464 -17.89 -20.63 -4.88
CA TYR A 464 -17.36 -21.95 -4.55
C TYR A 464 -16.24 -22.38 -5.51
N SER A 465 -15.11 -22.86 -4.99
CA SER A 465 -13.98 -23.36 -5.80
C SER A 465 -13.52 -22.32 -6.86
N GLY A 466 -13.56 -22.65 -8.15
CA GLY A 466 -13.29 -21.70 -9.25
C GLY A 466 -14.17 -20.44 -9.24
N GLY A 467 -15.40 -20.53 -8.73
CA GLY A 467 -16.32 -19.40 -8.55
C GLY A 467 -15.78 -18.31 -7.63
N GLY A 468 -14.83 -18.63 -6.75
CA GLY A 468 -14.10 -17.65 -5.93
C GLY A 468 -13.26 -16.68 -6.78
N GLN A 469 -12.52 -17.19 -7.77
CA GLN A 469 -11.79 -16.35 -8.73
C GLN A 469 -12.74 -15.50 -9.57
N MET A 470 -13.84 -16.09 -10.05
CA MET A 470 -14.83 -15.39 -10.88
C MET A 470 -15.49 -14.25 -10.08
N SER A 471 -15.84 -14.49 -8.83
CA SER A 471 -16.37 -13.48 -7.90
C SER A 471 -15.38 -12.34 -7.73
N MET A 472 -14.13 -12.63 -7.35
CA MET A 472 -13.07 -11.62 -7.18
C MET A 472 -12.75 -10.86 -8.47
N GLY A 473 -12.85 -11.51 -9.63
CA GLY A 473 -12.72 -10.89 -10.94
C GLY A 473 -13.77 -9.81 -11.18
N ALA A 474 -15.03 -10.10 -10.86
CA ALA A 474 -16.17 -9.21 -11.13
C ALA A 474 -16.24 -7.98 -10.21
N VAL A 475 -15.70 -8.05 -8.99
CA VAL A 475 -15.81 -7.00 -7.94
C VAL A 475 -15.51 -5.60 -8.48
N SER A 476 -14.39 -5.43 -9.19
CA SER A 476 -13.93 -4.09 -9.60
C SER A 476 -14.92 -3.40 -10.53
N TYR A 477 -15.48 -4.17 -11.47
CA TYR A 477 -16.43 -3.67 -12.47
C TYR A 477 -17.82 -3.49 -11.87
N LEU A 478 -18.28 -4.45 -11.08
CA LEU A 478 -19.60 -4.38 -10.45
C LEU A 478 -19.69 -3.20 -9.47
N LYS A 479 -18.62 -2.96 -8.70
CA LYS A 479 -18.54 -1.83 -7.77
C LYS A 479 -18.53 -0.49 -8.50
N GLN A 480 -17.80 -0.40 -9.61
CA GLN A 480 -17.77 0.80 -10.45
C GLN A 480 -19.16 1.14 -11.00
N THR A 481 -19.96 0.14 -11.38
CA THR A 481 -21.30 0.34 -11.94
C THR A 481 -22.37 0.60 -10.87
N LEU A 482 -22.35 -0.13 -9.76
CA LEU A 482 -23.38 -0.02 -8.72
C LEU A 482 -23.12 1.10 -7.70
N ASN A 483 -21.86 1.50 -7.52
CA ASN A 483 -21.41 2.36 -6.44
C ASN A 483 -21.90 1.87 -5.05
N ALA A 484 -21.82 0.56 -4.83
CA ALA A 484 -22.34 -0.12 -3.64
C ALA A 484 -21.27 -0.96 -2.93
N PRO A 485 -21.42 -1.25 -1.62
CA PRO A 485 -20.58 -2.19 -0.89
C PRO A 485 -20.66 -3.58 -1.51
N ILE A 486 -19.51 -4.15 -1.90
CA ILE A 486 -19.41 -5.52 -2.42
C ILE A 486 -18.54 -6.37 -1.50
N GLU A 487 -19.15 -7.40 -0.93
CA GLU A 487 -18.48 -8.42 -0.12
C GLU A 487 -18.35 -9.72 -0.92
N VAL A 488 -17.31 -10.50 -0.65
CA VAL A 488 -17.12 -11.82 -1.25
C VAL A 488 -16.99 -12.85 -0.14
N ILE A 489 -17.83 -13.89 -0.17
CA ILE A 489 -17.66 -15.09 0.63
C ILE A 489 -17.14 -16.17 -0.31
N SER A 490 -15.89 -16.56 -0.13
CA SER A 490 -15.27 -17.61 -0.91
C SER A 490 -15.26 -18.91 -0.12
N LEU A 491 -15.94 -19.92 -0.66
CA LEU A 491 -15.99 -21.27 -0.10
C LEU A 491 -14.99 -22.17 -0.85
N SER A 492 -13.92 -22.61 -0.19
CA SER A 492 -12.87 -23.43 -0.81
C SER A 492 -12.32 -22.84 -2.12
N GLY A 493 -12.28 -21.51 -2.25
CA GLY A 493 -12.06 -20.85 -3.53
C GLY A 493 -10.60 -20.82 -3.98
N VAL A 494 -10.35 -21.12 -5.25
CA VAL A 494 -9.01 -20.98 -5.86
C VAL A 494 -8.96 -19.66 -6.61
N MET A 495 -8.24 -18.68 -6.09
CA MET A 495 -8.17 -17.33 -6.66
C MET A 495 -6.75 -16.76 -6.74
N SER A 496 -6.57 -15.86 -7.70
CA SER A 496 -5.34 -15.13 -7.97
C SER A 496 -5.20 -13.90 -7.08
N GLY A 497 -3.97 -13.41 -6.91
CA GLY A 497 -3.70 -12.19 -6.14
C GLY A 497 -3.95 -10.87 -6.89
N ASN A 498 -4.39 -10.93 -8.15
CA ASN A 498 -4.40 -9.78 -9.07
C ASN A 498 -5.81 -9.21 -9.35
N THR A 499 -6.87 -9.84 -8.84
CA THR A 499 -8.26 -9.48 -9.16
C THR A 499 -9.01 -8.97 -7.93
N GLY A 500 -9.48 -7.71 -7.98
CA GLY A 500 -10.47 -7.14 -7.06
C GLY A 500 -10.10 -7.02 -5.57
N ALA A 501 -8.94 -7.54 -5.14
CA ALA A 501 -8.57 -7.65 -3.73
C ALA A 501 -8.54 -6.31 -2.98
N MET A 502 -8.19 -5.21 -3.65
CA MET A 502 -8.17 -3.88 -3.05
C MET A 502 -9.53 -3.18 -3.11
N GLN A 503 -10.37 -3.57 -4.07
CA GLN A 503 -11.67 -2.97 -4.37
C GLN A 503 -12.80 -3.58 -3.52
N VAL A 504 -12.69 -4.86 -3.14
CA VAL A 504 -13.65 -5.56 -2.28
C VAL A 504 -13.73 -4.88 -0.90
N GLU A 505 -14.91 -4.89 -0.30
CA GLU A 505 -15.07 -4.44 1.09
C GLU A 505 -14.42 -5.42 2.05
N GLN A 506 -14.86 -6.67 1.96
CA GLN A 506 -14.30 -7.79 2.70
C GLN A 506 -14.37 -9.05 1.85
N LEU A 507 -13.26 -9.79 1.84
CA LEU A 507 -13.21 -11.18 1.39
C LEU A 507 -13.18 -12.08 2.62
N TYR A 508 -14.24 -12.85 2.83
CA TYR A 508 -14.28 -13.95 3.80
C TYR A 508 -13.92 -15.24 3.06
N HIS A 509 -12.73 -15.76 3.30
CA HIS A 509 -12.23 -16.96 2.62
C HIS A 509 -12.28 -18.15 3.58
N LEU A 510 -13.27 -19.00 3.38
CA LEU A 510 -13.57 -20.19 4.19
C LEU A 510 -12.89 -21.39 3.56
N VAL A 511 -11.96 -22.02 4.29
CA VAL A 511 -11.13 -23.12 3.78
C VAL A 511 -10.97 -24.20 4.84
N GLY A 512 -11.10 -25.46 4.45
CA GLY A 512 -10.83 -26.59 5.34
C GLY A 512 -9.34 -26.94 5.40
N ASP A 513 -8.87 -27.41 6.56
CA ASP A 513 -7.47 -27.78 6.80
C ASP A 513 -7.01 -28.98 5.94
N LYS A 514 -7.96 -29.75 5.37
CA LYS A 514 -7.69 -30.87 4.45
C LYS A 514 -7.96 -30.52 2.98
N ASP A 515 -8.19 -29.25 2.66
CA ASP A 515 -8.38 -28.79 1.28
C ASP A 515 -7.02 -28.63 0.56
N ASN A 516 -6.61 -29.68 -0.18
CA ASN A 516 -5.38 -29.66 -0.97
C ASN A 516 -5.50 -28.86 -2.28
N VAL A 517 -6.72 -28.49 -2.68
CA VAL A 517 -6.96 -27.79 -3.96
C VAL A 517 -6.80 -26.29 -3.76
N GLU A 518 -7.29 -25.72 -2.66
CA GLU A 518 -7.05 -24.29 -2.34
C GLU A 518 -5.57 -23.97 -2.24
N GLN A 519 -4.78 -24.88 -1.65
CA GLN A 519 -3.33 -24.73 -1.47
C GLN A 519 -2.58 -24.49 -2.80
N LEU A 520 -3.13 -24.94 -3.93
CA LEU A 520 -2.56 -24.67 -5.25
C LEU A 520 -2.63 -23.18 -5.62
N GLY A 521 -3.60 -22.42 -5.10
CA GLY A 521 -3.75 -21.00 -5.37
C GLY A 521 -2.53 -20.17 -4.93
N PRO A 522 -2.16 -20.17 -3.64
CA PRO A 522 -0.94 -19.51 -3.17
C PRO A 522 0.34 -19.96 -3.88
N ILE A 523 0.41 -21.20 -4.37
CA ILE A 523 1.58 -21.72 -5.10
C ILE A 523 1.62 -21.19 -6.53
N MET A 524 0.52 -21.33 -7.28
CA MET A 524 0.45 -21.01 -8.70
C MET A 524 0.43 -19.51 -8.98
N PHE A 525 -0.03 -18.68 -8.03
CA PHE A 525 -0.20 -17.24 -8.24
C PHE A 525 0.87 -16.42 -7.51
N PRO A 526 1.91 -15.89 -8.19
CA PRO A 526 2.96 -15.09 -7.57
C PRO A 526 2.44 -13.86 -6.84
N GLY A 527 1.30 -13.30 -7.28
CA GLY A 527 0.64 -12.19 -6.58
C GLY A 527 0.22 -12.52 -5.14
N ARG A 528 0.09 -13.80 -4.77
CA ARG A 528 -0.20 -14.25 -3.39
C ARG A 528 1.08 -14.55 -2.58
N TRP A 529 2.26 -14.57 -3.19
CA TRP A 529 3.49 -14.91 -2.48
C TRP A 529 3.92 -13.78 -1.55
N PRO A 530 4.43 -14.08 -0.34
CA PRO A 530 4.89 -13.07 0.61
C PRO A 530 5.99 -12.13 0.08
N LEU A 531 6.83 -12.61 -0.85
CA LEU A 531 7.93 -11.84 -1.44
C LEU A 531 7.43 -10.63 -2.25
N TRP A 532 6.26 -10.74 -2.89
CA TRP A 532 5.64 -9.66 -3.66
C TRP A 532 4.78 -8.78 -2.75
N PHE A 533 5.39 -8.16 -1.76
CA PHE A 533 4.69 -7.43 -0.70
C PHE A 533 3.81 -6.27 -1.22
N LEU A 534 4.11 -5.70 -2.40
CA LEU A 534 3.32 -4.65 -3.05
C LEU A 534 2.16 -5.18 -3.93
N SER A 535 1.92 -6.49 -4.00
CA SER A 535 0.79 -7.02 -4.74
C SER A 535 -0.55 -6.57 -4.12
N ASN A 536 -1.59 -6.44 -4.95
CA ASN A 536 -2.93 -6.07 -4.49
C ASN A 536 -3.43 -6.98 -3.36
N TRP A 537 -3.19 -8.29 -3.48
CA TRP A 537 -3.51 -9.27 -2.45
C TRP A 537 -2.80 -9.00 -1.12
N ASN A 538 -1.46 -8.86 -1.13
CA ASN A 538 -0.70 -8.67 0.11
C ASN A 538 -1.01 -7.32 0.76
N CYS A 539 -1.26 -6.29 -0.06
CA CYS A 539 -1.76 -5.00 0.40
C CYS A 539 -3.14 -5.14 1.07
N ALA A 540 -4.10 -5.82 0.43
CA ALA A 540 -5.44 -6.03 0.96
C ALA A 540 -5.43 -6.84 2.27
N LYS A 541 -4.62 -7.90 2.32
CA LYS A 541 -4.42 -8.71 3.53
C LYS A 541 -3.88 -7.89 4.70
N ARG A 542 -2.85 -7.06 4.47
CA ARG A 542 -2.33 -6.14 5.51
C ARG A 542 -3.35 -5.09 5.94
N ARG A 543 -4.24 -4.69 5.04
CA ARG A 543 -5.35 -3.76 5.30
C ARG A 543 -6.58 -4.42 5.95
N GLY A 544 -6.51 -5.70 6.32
CA GLY A 544 -7.60 -6.41 6.99
C GLY A 544 -8.82 -6.68 6.10
N LYS A 545 -8.72 -6.45 4.78
CA LYS A 545 -9.80 -6.71 3.80
C LYS A 545 -10.01 -8.19 3.50
N ILE A 546 -9.13 -9.06 3.98
CA ILE A 546 -9.17 -10.51 3.74
C ILE A 546 -9.17 -11.23 5.08
N SER A 547 -10.26 -11.93 5.37
CA SER A 547 -10.40 -12.83 6.52
C SER A 547 -10.19 -14.27 6.06
N LEU A 548 -9.20 -14.96 6.62
CA LEU A 548 -8.97 -16.38 6.39
C LEU A 548 -9.65 -17.15 7.52
N ILE A 549 -10.67 -17.93 7.21
CA ILE A 549 -11.50 -18.66 8.18
C ILE A 549 -11.30 -20.16 7.94
N SER A 550 -10.77 -20.87 8.95
CA SER A 550 -10.65 -22.32 8.89
C SER A 550 -12.01 -22.99 9.16
N LEU A 551 -12.35 -24.00 8.36
CA LEU A 551 -13.49 -24.88 8.58
C LEU A 551 -13.11 -26.13 9.42
N GLY A 552 -11.87 -26.25 9.86
CA GLY A 552 -11.37 -27.44 10.55
C GLY A 552 -11.08 -28.59 9.58
N PRO A 553 -11.34 -29.87 9.93
CA PRO A 553 -10.91 -31.05 9.16
C PRO A 553 -11.76 -31.33 7.90
N VAL A 554 -12.19 -30.28 7.20
CA VAL A 554 -12.99 -30.29 5.98
C VAL A 554 -12.06 -30.37 4.75
N GLY A 555 -12.46 -31.14 3.74
CA GLY A 555 -11.79 -31.27 2.44
C GLY A 555 -12.38 -30.32 1.37
N HIS A 556 -11.98 -30.48 0.11
CA HIS A 556 -12.40 -29.56 -0.96
C HIS A 556 -13.84 -29.80 -1.44
N ASN A 557 -14.21 -31.05 -1.73
CA ASN A 557 -15.44 -31.42 -2.43
C ASN A 557 -15.98 -32.80 -2.01
N GLY A 558 -17.18 -33.14 -2.49
CA GLY A 558 -17.83 -34.43 -2.22
C GLY A 558 -18.19 -34.62 -0.74
N PHE A 559 -18.21 -35.87 -0.28
CA PHE A 559 -18.57 -36.23 1.11
C PHE A 559 -17.65 -35.61 2.18
N GLN A 560 -16.45 -35.18 1.83
CA GLN A 560 -15.55 -34.51 2.76
C GLN A 560 -15.57 -32.98 2.61
N GLY A 561 -16.28 -32.44 1.62
CA GLY A 561 -16.33 -31.02 1.30
C GLY A 561 -17.18 -30.19 2.27
N PRO A 562 -17.23 -28.87 2.07
CA PRO A 562 -17.99 -27.94 2.93
C PRO A 562 -19.51 -28.09 2.82
N MET A 563 -20.01 -28.69 1.73
CA MET A 563 -21.45 -28.91 1.50
C MET A 563 -21.90 -30.33 1.88
N ALA A 564 -21.10 -31.08 2.63
CA ALA A 564 -21.43 -32.46 2.99
C ALA A 564 -22.48 -32.50 4.13
N ALA A 565 -23.67 -33.03 3.83
CA ALA A 565 -24.76 -33.19 4.79
C ALA A 565 -24.64 -34.47 5.65
N GLU A 566 -23.81 -35.44 5.24
CA GLU A 566 -23.71 -36.76 5.89
C GLU A 566 -22.43 -36.94 6.72
N THR A 567 -21.53 -35.97 6.69
CA THR A 567 -20.24 -36.02 7.40
C THR A 567 -20.26 -35.04 8.57
N PHE A 568 -19.88 -35.55 9.74
CA PHE A 568 -19.96 -34.83 11.01
C PHE A 568 -18.59 -34.37 11.49
N LEU A 569 -18.56 -33.17 12.05
CA LEU A 569 -17.44 -32.61 12.80
C LEU A 569 -17.39 -33.20 14.21
N PRO A 570 -16.26 -33.05 14.92
CA PRO A 570 -16.14 -33.49 16.32
C PRO A 570 -17.15 -32.86 17.28
N ASP A 571 -17.73 -31.71 16.92
CA ASP A 571 -18.75 -31.00 17.71
C ASP A 571 -20.18 -31.49 17.44
N GLY A 572 -20.36 -32.48 16.56
CA GLY A 572 -21.66 -33.07 16.23
C GLY A 572 -22.45 -32.36 15.13
N ARG A 573 -21.97 -31.22 14.60
CA ARG A 573 -22.58 -30.58 13.42
C ARG A 573 -22.14 -31.28 12.13
N THR A 574 -22.97 -31.24 11.09
CA THR A 574 -22.55 -31.63 9.75
C THR A 574 -21.65 -30.55 9.14
N HIS A 575 -20.83 -30.89 8.15
CA HIS A 575 -20.04 -29.88 7.43
C HIS A 575 -20.93 -28.80 6.79
N LEU A 576 -22.08 -29.22 6.24
CA LEU A 576 -23.07 -28.32 5.67
C LEU A 576 -23.64 -27.37 6.73
N GLN A 577 -24.06 -27.89 7.89
CA GLN A 577 -24.60 -27.08 8.99
C GLN A 577 -23.58 -26.03 9.45
N GLN A 578 -22.31 -26.42 9.65
CA GLN A 578 -21.24 -25.48 9.99
C GLN A 578 -21.09 -24.39 8.92
N THR A 579 -21.12 -24.76 7.65
CA THR A 579 -20.97 -23.81 6.53
C THR A 579 -22.14 -22.82 6.48
N VAL A 580 -23.38 -23.30 6.64
CA VAL A 580 -24.59 -22.47 6.74
C VAL A 580 -24.49 -21.52 7.92
N ASP A 581 -24.16 -22.02 9.12
CA ASP A 581 -24.01 -21.21 10.34
C ASP A 581 -23.00 -20.07 10.16
N ILE A 582 -21.83 -20.36 9.60
CA ILE A 582 -20.77 -19.36 9.36
C ILE A 582 -21.22 -18.33 8.32
N ILE A 583 -21.78 -18.76 7.18
CA ILE A 583 -22.23 -17.84 6.13
C ILE A 583 -23.36 -16.94 6.65
N THR A 584 -24.36 -17.51 7.32
CA THR A 584 -25.47 -16.75 7.91
C THR A 584 -24.96 -15.77 8.96
N GLY A 585 -24.07 -16.19 9.86
CA GLY A 585 -23.51 -15.30 10.87
C GLY A 585 -22.67 -14.16 10.28
N ILE A 586 -21.93 -14.40 9.19
CA ILE A 586 -21.24 -13.33 8.43
C ILE A 586 -22.26 -12.35 7.84
N LEU A 587 -23.29 -12.85 7.14
CA LEU A 587 -24.28 -12.02 6.44
C LEU A 587 -25.11 -11.15 7.40
N LEU A 588 -25.50 -11.72 8.55
CA LEU A 588 -26.30 -11.06 9.58
C LEU A 588 -25.45 -10.33 10.63
N LYS A 589 -24.13 -10.46 10.58
CA LYS A 589 -23.19 -10.00 11.61
C LYS A 589 -23.48 -10.61 13.00
N ASP A 590 -24.04 -11.82 13.02
CA ASP A 590 -24.25 -12.65 14.21
C ASP A 590 -23.04 -13.59 14.38
N TRP A 591 -22.03 -13.08 15.07
CA TRP A 591 -20.77 -13.81 15.23
C TRP A 591 -20.87 -15.00 16.19
N GLU A 592 -21.78 -14.96 17.16
CA GLU A 592 -22.02 -16.11 18.04
C GLU A 592 -22.46 -17.33 17.23
N LYS A 593 -23.37 -17.12 16.26
CA LYS A 593 -23.81 -18.17 15.33
C LYS A 593 -22.68 -18.72 14.47
N THR A 594 -21.69 -17.92 14.09
CA THR A 594 -20.52 -18.43 13.35
C THR A 594 -19.64 -19.39 14.17
N GLY A 595 -19.73 -19.36 15.50
CA GLY A 595 -18.74 -19.96 16.39
C GLY A 595 -17.36 -19.30 16.33
N LEU A 596 -17.22 -18.20 15.58
CA LEU A 596 -16.03 -17.37 15.51
C LEU A 596 -16.19 -16.23 16.51
N ASP A 597 -15.13 -15.99 17.28
CA ASP A 597 -15.10 -14.86 18.21
C ASP A 597 -14.86 -13.56 17.42
N PRO A 598 -15.82 -12.60 17.40
CA PRO A 598 -15.62 -11.32 16.72
C PRO A 598 -14.50 -10.49 17.33
N GLU A 599 -14.18 -10.70 18.61
CA GLU A 599 -13.03 -10.08 19.27
C GLU A 599 -11.70 -10.71 18.79
N LYS A 600 -11.71 -11.88 18.14
CA LYS A 600 -10.54 -12.37 17.38
C LYS A 600 -10.40 -11.65 16.03
N LEU A 601 -11.47 -11.04 15.51
CA LEU A 601 -11.43 -10.24 14.28
C LEU A 601 -11.08 -8.76 14.55
N LYS A 602 -11.48 -8.24 15.72
CA LYS A 602 -11.08 -6.90 16.18
C LYS A 602 -9.77 -6.97 16.95
N ARG A 603 -8.77 -6.25 16.49
CA ARG A 603 -7.53 -6.16 17.26
C ARG A 603 -7.71 -5.11 18.36
N ILE A 604 -7.68 -5.52 19.63
CA ILE A 604 -7.71 -4.58 20.77
C ILE A 604 -6.54 -3.58 20.66
N SER A 605 -6.83 -2.29 20.81
CA SER A 605 -5.83 -1.22 20.76
C SER A 605 -4.90 -1.27 21.99
N ASN A 606 -3.68 -0.72 21.87
CA ASN A 606 -2.82 -0.55 23.05
C ASN A 606 -3.44 0.44 24.05
N TYR A 607 -4.10 1.49 23.55
CA TYR A 607 -4.84 2.44 24.38
C TYR A 607 -5.87 1.74 25.29
N GLU A 608 -6.76 0.93 24.72
CA GLU A 608 -7.75 0.16 25.51
C GLU A 608 -7.07 -0.77 26.53
N ARG A 609 -5.98 -1.46 26.14
CA ARG A 609 -5.22 -2.33 27.05
C ARG A 609 -4.67 -1.53 28.22
N TYR A 610 -4.04 -0.39 27.96
CA TYR A 610 -3.40 0.44 28.98
C TYR A 610 -4.43 1.05 29.93
N LYS A 611 -5.60 1.44 29.43
CA LYS A 611 -6.70 2.01 30.24
C LYS A 611 -7.30 1.04 31.27
N LYS A 612 -7.04 -0.27 31.15
CA LYS A 612 -7.44 -1.26 32.17
C LYS A 612 -6.76 -1.03 33.52
N ALA A 613 -5.59 -0.40 33.55
CA ALA A 613 -4.93 0.00 34.79
C ALA A 613 -5.55 1.28 35.36
N LEU A 614 -5.90 1.25 36.65
CA LEU A 614 -6.52 2.37 37.36
C LEU A 614 -5.66 3.64 37.30
N PHE A 615 -4.33 3.53 37.44
CA PHE A 615 -3.42 4.67 37.40
C PHE A 615 -3.34 5.39 36.04
N ASN A 616 -3.90 4.81 34.97
CA ASN A 616 -4.05 5.46 33.66
C ASN A 616 -5.43 6.14 33.50
N GLN A 617 -6.25 6.19 34.55
CA GLN A 617 -7.57 6.82 34.54
C GLN A 617 -7.52 8.15 35.31
N PRO A 618 -7.97 9.28 34.73
CA PRO A 618 -7.93 10.58 35.42
C PRO A 618 -8.64 10.59 36.78
N SER A 619 -9.70 9.79 36.92
CA SER A 619 -10.49 9.63 38.16
C SER A 619 -9.72 8.99 39.31
N TYR A 620 -8.58 8.34 39.05
CA TYR A 620 -7.73 7.76 40.09
C TYR A 620 -7.03 8.83 40.95
N TYR A 621 -6.94 10.06 40.44
CA TYR A 621 -6.26 11.18 41.08
C TYR A 621 -7.26 12.23 41.58
N PRO A 622 -7.43 12.42 42.90
CA PRO A 622 -8.33 13.43 43.47
C PRO A 622 -8.06 14.84 42.91
N LEU A 623 -9.08 15.65 42.67
CA LEU A 623 -8.92 16.99 42.10
C LEU A 623 -8.20 17.94 43.05
N HIS A 624 -8.64 17.97 44.32
CA HIS A 624 -8.00 18.77 45.36
C HIS A 624 -6.93 17.94 46.06
N GLN A 625 -5.69 18.38 45.97
CA GLN A 625 -4.54 17.72 46.60
C GLN A 625 -3.68 18.75 47.34
N SER A 626 -3.18 18.37 48.50
CA SER A 626 -2.14 19.13 49.21
C SER A 626 -0.77 18.51 48.94
N ILE A 627 0.12 19.32 48.38
CA ILE A 627 1.47 18.94 48.00
C ILE A 627 2.43 19.96 48.59
N ASN A 628 3.57 19.49 49.11
CA ASN A 628 4.60 20.36 49.66
C ASN A 628 5.36 21.06 48.50
N PRO A 629 5.25 22.40 48.36
CA PRO A 629 5.91 23.13 47.27
C PRO A 629 7.44 23.10 47.36
N GLU A 630 8.02 22.73 48.51
CA GLU A 630 9.47 22.54 48.65
C GLU A 630 9.97 21.36 47.80
N TYR A 631 9.16 20.31 47.66
CA TYR A 631 9.57 19.04 47.04
C TYR A 631 8.92 18.78 45.69
N TYR A 632 7.77 19.41 45.44
CA TYR A 632 7.01 19.20 44.22
C TYR A 632 6.50 20.53 43.66
N GLN A 633 6.49 20.63 42.33
CA GLN A 633 6.03 21.81 41.61
C GLN A 633 4.96 21.42 40.58
N PRO A 634 3.98 22.29 40.29
CA PRO A 634 3.04 22.04 39.19
C PRO A 634 3.79 22.02 37.85
N VAL A 635 3.35 21.16 36.92
CA VAL A 635 3.97 21.03 35.59
C VAL A 635 3.77 22.28 34.72
N GLY A 636 2.72 23.06 34.97
CA GLY A 636 2.43 24.33 34.30
C GLY A 636 1.47 25.19 35.13
N THR A 637 1.34 26.46 34.74
CA THR A 637 0.48 27.44 35.43
C THR A 637 -1.01 27.07 35.34
N TRP A 638 -1.45 26.67 34.14
CA TRP A 638 -2.81 26.21 33.88
C TRP A 638 -2.77 24.78 33.37
N ILE A 639 -3.39 23.86 34.11
CA ILE A 639 -3.51 22.44 33.75
C ILE A 639 -4.97 22.05 33.81
N GLY A 640 -5.43 21.26 32.86
CA GLY A 640 -6.76 20.65 32.97
C GLY A 640 -6.99 19.50 32.01
N ARG A 641 -8.13 18.84 32.19
CA ARG A 641 -8.61 17.78 31.31
C ARG A 641 -9.56 18.38 30.29
N LEU A 642 -9.31 18.10 29.01
CA LEU A 642 -10.22 18.46 27.94
C LEU A 642 -11.43 17.52 27.96
N ILE A 643 -12.61 18.12 27.87
CA ILE A 643 -13.88 17.39 27.79
C ILE A 643 -14.61 17.87 26.53
N LEU A 644 -14.91 16.94 25.63
CA LEU A 644 -15.69 17.24 24.44
C LEU A 644 -17.17 17.41 24.82
N PRO A 645 -17.77 18.60 24.64
CA PRO A 645 -19.19 18.80 24.93
C PRO A 645 -20.07 17.97 23.99
N PRO A 646 -21.29 17.58 24.40
CA PRO A 646 -22.23 16.92 23.51
C PRO A 646 -22.64 17.87 22.36
N VAL A 647 -23.07 17.30 21.23
CA VAL A 647 -23.25 18.04 19.97
C VAL A 647 -24.25 19.19 20.10
N GLU A 648 -25.25 19.04 20.95
CA GLU A 648 -26.32 20.01 21.21
C GLU A 648 -25.80 21.26 21.95
N GLU A 649 -24.74 21.12 22.74
CA GLU A 649 -24.17 22.23 23.51
C GLU A 649 -23.11 23.03 22.74
N ARG A 650 -22.63 22.53 21.59
CA ARG A 650 -21.53 23.15 20.81
C ARG A 650 -21.74 24.64 20.52
N GLN A 651 -22.95 25.03 20.13
CA GLN A 651 -23.27 26.43 19.81
C GLN A 651 -23.17 27.38 21.01
N LYS A 652 -23.41 26.86 22.22
CA LYS A 652 -23.29 27.61 23.47
C LYS A 652 -21.83 27.63 23.95
N VAL A 653 -21.13 26.51 23.87
CA VAL A 653 -19.76 26.36 24.35
C VAL A 653 -18.78 27.11 23.46
N LYS A 654 -18.93 27.04 22.13
CA LYS A 654 -18.02 27.65 21.13
C LYS A 654 -16.55 27.29 21.37
N GLY A 655 -16.30 25.99 21.54
CA GLY A 655 -15.02 25.40 21.93
C GLY A 655 -15.26 24.11 22.70
N VAL A 656 -14.41 23.81 23.68
CA VAL A 656 -14.52 22.61 24.52
C VAL A 656 -14.65 22.96 25.99
N TRP A 657 -14.89 21.98 26.85
CA TRP A 657 -14.81 22.17 28.29
C TRP A 657 -13.41 21.83 28.82
N LEU A 658 -13.04 22.50 29.89
CA LEU A 658 -11.80 22.26 30.63
C LEU A 658 -12.13 22.05 32.10
N GLU A 659 -11.84 20.86 32.62
CA GLU A 659 -11.84 20.59 34.06
C GLU A 659 -10.49 21.02 34.64
N ILE A 660 -10.49 22.09 35.43
CA ILE A 660 -9.26 22.74 35.90
C ILE A 660 -8.60 21.91 37.01
N TYR A 661 -7.35 21.52 36.79
CA TYR A 661 -6.51 20.83 37.79
C TYR A 661 -5.51 21.77 38.46
N GLN A 662 -5.07 22.80 37.75
CA GLN A 662 -4.19 23.85 38.25
C GLN A 662 -4.49 25.16 37.54
N ALA A 663 -4.38 26.27 38.25
CA ALA A 663 -4.55 27.62 37.72
C ALA A 663 -3.57 28.59 38.39
N ASP A 664 -3.46 29.79 37.83
CA ASP A 664 -2.68 30.88 38.43
C ASP A 664 -3.18 31.29 39.82
N HIS A 665 -2.40 32.13 40.51
CA HIS A 665 -2.70 32.55 41.88
C HIS A 665 -4.08 33.21 42.03
N ALA A 666 -4.51 34.00 41.03
CA ALA A 666 -5.80 34.70 41.06
C ALA A 666 -6.99 33.75 40.89
N ASN A 667 -6.79 32.62 40.20
CA ASN A 667 -7.84 31.67 39.84
C ASN A 667 -7.77 30.32 40.59
N LYS A 668 -6.98 30.21 41.68
CA LYS A 668 -6.89 29.00 42.51
C LYS A 668 -8.24 28.45 42.98
N HIS A 669 -9.20 29.33 43.28
CA HIS A 669 -10.56 28.95 43.70
C HIS A 669 -11.36 28.20 42.61
N ARG A 670 -10.87 28.18 41.36
CA ARG A 670 -11.48 27.49 40.23
C ARG A 670 -10.99 26.07 40.02
N ILE A 671 -9.99 25.61 40.78
CA ILE A 671 -9.53 24.22 40.72
C ILE A 671 -10.71 23.30 41.01
N GLY A 672 -10.91 22.28 40.16
CA GLY A 672 -12.04 21.36 40.19
C GLY A 672 -13.28 21.83 39.42
N GLN A 673 -13.33 23.09 38.97
CA GLN A 673 -14.45 23.60 38.17
C GLN A 673 -14.30 23.22 36.69
N ILE A 674 -15.44 23.06 36.03
CA ILE A 674 -15.53 22.92 34.57
C ILE A 674 -15.84 24.30 33.97
N VAL A 675 -14.95 24.78 33.10
CA VAL A 675 -15.05 26.06 32.40
C VAL A 675 -15.11 25.86 30.88
N ASN A 676 -15.58 26.87 30.14
CA ASN A 676 -15.48 26.85 28.68
C ASN A 676 -14.04 27.21 28.27
N LEU A 677 -13.41 26.42 27.41
CA LEU A 677 -12.13 26.73 26.79
C LEU A 677 -12.36 27.15 25.34
N ARG A 678 -11.89 28.34 24.97
CA ARG A 678 -12.17 29.00 23.70
C ARG A 678 -10.90 29.57 23.07
N TRP A 679 -10.97 29.76 21.75
CA TRP A 679 -9.98 30.55 21.02
C TRP A 679 -10.19 32.05 21.24
N ASN A 680 -9.09 32.78 21.44
CA ASN A 680 -9.11 34.25 21.50
C ASN A 680 -9.57 34.86 20.16
N GLN A 681 -10.22 36.02 20.20
CA GLN A 681 -10.81 36.70 19.05
C GLN A 681 -9.80 37.52 18.21
N GLU A 682 -8.51 37.42 18.52
CA GLU A 682 -7.45 38.00 17.70
C GLU A 682 -7.49 37.47 16.25
N THR A 683 -7.33 38.36 15.26
CA THR A 683 -7.46 38.02 13.83
C THR A 683 -6.55 36.87 13.40
N ARG A 684 -5.32 36.82 13.92
CA ARG A 684 -4.37 35.73 13.62
C ARG A 684 -4.85 34.38 14.12
N VAL A 685 -5.40 34.32 15.33
CA VAL A 685 -5.95 33.09 15.94
C VAL A 685 -7.17 32.63 15.17
N GLN A 686 -8.10 33.54 14.86
CA GLN A 686 -9.30 33.21 14.09
C GLN A 686 -9.00 32.74 12.66
N THR A 687 -7.94 33.28 12.04
CA THR A 687 -7.46 32.82 10.73
C THR A 687 -6.94 31.38 10.79
N TYR A 688 -6.15 31.05 11.82
CA TYR A 688 -5.71 29.67 12.07
C TYR A 688 -6.92 28.74 12.26
N VAL A 689 -7.83 29.05 13.19
CA VAL A 689 -9.00 28.21 13.48
C VAL A 689 -9.80 27.96 12.21
N LYS A 690 -10.14 29.02 11.47
CA LYS A 690 -10.91 28.93 10.21
C LYS A 690 -10.21 28.07 9.15
N LEU A 691 -8.88 28.07 9.08
CA LEU A 691 -8.12 27.33 8.07
C LEU A 691 -8.22 25.81 8.26
N VAL A 692 -8.34 25.36 9.50
CA VAL A 692 -8.32 23.92 9.86
C VAL A 692 -9.64 23.40 10.41
N THR A 693 -10.65 24.26 10.55
CA THR A 693 -12.03 23.84 10.81
C THR A 693 -12.60 23.10 9.60
N GLN A 694 -13.07 21.87 9.81
CA GLN A 694 -13.51 20.98 8.73
C GLN A 694 -14.66 20.09 9.18
N ASP A 695 -15.50 19.65 8.25
CA ASP A 695 -16.49 18.60 8.50
C ASP A 695 -15.78 17.24 8.62
N VAL A 696 -16.21 16.40 9.56
CA VAL A 696 -15.59 15.09 9.81
C VAL A 696 -16.59 13.99 9.48
N ASN A 697 -16.29 13.21 8.46
CA ASN A 697 -17.06 12.04 8.05
C ASN A 697 -16.08 10.90 7.72
N PHE A 698 -16.23 9.79 8.42
CA PHE A 698 -15.34 8.64 8.22
C PHE A 698 -15.54 8.06 6.82
N ILE A 699 -14.43 7.81 6.15
CA ILE A 699 -14.38 6.95 4.96
C ILE A 699 -14.18 5.49 5.41
N ASP A 700 -14.54 4.51 4.57
CA ASP A 700 -14.41 3.08 4.89
C ASP A 700 -13.02 2.68 5.42
N GLN A 701 -11.99 3.37 4.93
CA GLN A 701 -10.61 3.11 5.32
C GLN A 701 -10.32 3.49 6.79
N ALA A 702 -11.02 4.49 7.35
CA ALA A 702 -10.98 4.83 8.78
C ALA A 702 -11.57 3.68 9.61
N ASP A 703 -12.74 3.17 9.22
CA ASP A 703 -13.38 2.03 9.90
C ASP A 703 -12.53 0.76 9.85
N LEU A 704 -11.90 0.48 8.70
CA LEU A 704 -10.95 -0.64 8.57
C LEU A 704 -9.74 -0.48 9.50
N SER A 705 -9.19 0.73 9.61
CA SER A 705 -8.07 1.02 10.50
C SER A 705 -8.45 0.88 11.98
N GLN A 706 -9.67 1.29 12.33
CA GLN A 706 -10.24 1.10 13.67
C GLN A 706 -10.37 -0.40 14.01
N ARG A 707 -10.85 -1.23 13.09
CA ARG A 707 -10.92 -2.70 13.29
C ARG A 707 -9.53 -3.33 13.50
N GLN A 708 -8.46 -2.72 12.99
CA GLN A 708 -7.07 -3.13 13.23
C GLN A 708 -6.49 -2.63 14.57
N GLY A 709 -7.31 -1.99 15.40
CA GLY A 709 -6.95 -1.51 16.72
C GLY A 709 -6.19 -0.21 16.73
N ASN A 710 -6.32 0.63 15.69
CA ASN A 710 -5.85 2.01 15.72
C ASN A 710 -6.96 2.92 16.27
N ILE A 711 -6.56 3.93 17.03
CA ILE A 711 -7.49 4.91 17.59
C ILE A 711 -7.78 6.00 16.55
N HIS A 712 -9.06 6.32 16.36
CA HIS A 712 -9.59 7.34 15.47
C HIS A 712 -10.52 8.29 16.27
N PRO A 713 -10.77 9.52 15.79
CA PRO A 713 -11.62 10.50 16.47
C PRO A 713 -13.12 10.18 16.29
N GLU A 714 -13.55 8.99 16.72
CA GLU A 714 -14.89 8.45 16.48
C GLU A 714 -16.00 9.32 17.08
N ARG A 715 -15.70 10.00 18.20
CA ARG A 715 -16.65 10.84 18.94
C ARG A 715 -17.12 12.07 18.16
N ILE A 716 -16.37 12.46 17.14
CA ILE A 716 -16.67 13.59 16.25
C ILE A 716 -16.99 13.13 14.82
N ASN A 717 -17.17 11.83 14.59
CA ASN A 717 -17.62 11.32 13.30
C ASN A 717 -19.05 11.81 13.00
N GLY A 718 -19.28 12.33 11.80
CA GLY A 718 -20.54 12.95 11.36
C GLY A 718 -20.71 14.40 11.81
N TRP A 719 -19.75 14.99 12.53
CA TRP A 719 -19.85 16.38 12.98
C TRP A 719 -19.44 17.36 11.87
N GLN A 720 -20.18 18.47 11.79
CA GLN A 720 -19.83 19.58 10.89
C GLN A 720 -19.01 20.64 11.62
N LYS A 721 -18.14 21.33 10.86
CA LYS A 721 -17.31 22.46 11.30
C LYS A 721 -16.57 22.17 12.61
N VAL A 722 -15.91 21.02 12.69
CA VAL A 722 -15.11 20.64 13.85
C VAL A 722 -13.88 21.53 13.90
N ASP A 723 -13.70 22.26 15.00
CA ASP A 723 -12.54 23.12 15.20
C ASP A 723 -11.31 22.39 15.79
N PRO A 724 -10.13 23.02 15.86
CA PRO A 724 -8.93 22.36 16.38
C PRO A 724 -8.98 21.99 17.87
N LEU A 725 -9.75 22.68 18.71
CA LEU A 725 -9.96 22.28 20.11
C LEU A 725 -10.88 21.07 20.19
N GLU A 726 -11.98 21.08 19.45
CA GLU A 726 -12.92 19.97 19.37
C GLU A 726 -12.25 18.70 18.82
N SER A 727 -11.45 18.83 17.76
CA SER A 727 -10.68 17.70 17.24
C SER A 727 -9.64 17.17 18.23
N LEU A 728 -9.04 18.04 19.05
CA LEU A 728 -8.13 17.60 20.11
C LEU A 728 -8.88 16.83 21.19
N ALA A 729 -9.94 17.40 21.76
CA ALA A 729 -10.73 16.77 22.81
C ALA A 729 -11.42 15.46 22.35
N GLY A 730 -11.84 15.40 21.09
CA GLY A 730 -12.48 14.24 20.46
C GLY A 730 -11.51 13.21 19.88
N ALA A 731 -10.19 13.40 20.00
CA ALA A 731 -9.19 12.53 19.36
C ALA A 731 -9.12 11.12 19.95
N LEU A 732 -9.47 10.97 21.24
CA LEU A 732 -9.46 9.70 21.95
C LEU A 732 -10.88 9.22 22.26
N PRO A 733 -11.10 7.91 22.47
CA PRO A 733 -12.43 7.35 22.78
C PRO A 733 -13.05 7.87 24.09
N GLN A 734 -12.26 8.48 24.98
CA GLN A 734 -12.70 9.01 26.26
C GLN A 734 -12.10 10.41 26.52
N ASP A 735 -12.70 11.19 27.42
CA ASP A 735 -12.18 12.49 27.86
C ASP A 735 -11.03 12.31 28.86
N ASP A 736 -9.85 11.97 28.36
CA ASP A 736 -8.66 11.75 29.20
C ASP A 736 -7.38 12.43 28.69
N ILE A 737 -7.54 13.40 27.78
CA ILE A 737 -6.43 14.27 27.35
C ILE A 737 -6.21 15.35 28.40
N ILE A 738 -5.07 15.26 29.08
CA ILE A 738 -4.59 16.26 30.04
C ILE A 738 -3.65 17.22 29.33
N VAL A 739 -3.86 18.52 29.52
CA VAL A 739 -3.10 19.57 28.85
C VAL A 739 -2.58 20.62 29.81
N LYS A 740 -1.41 21.19 29.51
CA LYS A 740 -1.00 22.51 29.99
C LYS A 740 -1.39 23.56 28.94
N LEU A 741 -1.98 24.68 29.38
CA LEU A 741 -2.34 25.76 28.46
C LEU A 741 -1.14 26.69 28.23
N PRO A 742 -0.86 27.09 26.97
CA PRO A 742 0.19 28.04 26.67
C PRO A 742 -0.21 29.46 27.10
N ASP A 743 0.75 30.21 27.66
CA ASP A 743 0.55 31.63 27.99
C ASP A 743 0.46 32.50 26.72
N PRO A 744 -0.28 33.62 26.76
CA PRO A 744 -1.12 34.09 27.88
C PRO A 744 -2.48 33.39 27.93
N VAL A 745 -2.98 33.16 29.15
CA VAL A 745 -4.34 32.67 29.42
C VAL A 745 -5.20 33.83 29.93
N ARG A 746 -6.35 34.07 29.27
CA ARG A 746 -7.30 35.12 29.68
C ARG A 746 -8.59 34.49 30.22
N VAL A 747 -9.02 34.92 31.40
CA VAL A 747 -10.26 34.45 32.02
C VAL A 747 -11.34 35.53 31.93
N GLU A 748 -12.55 35.14 31.55
CA GLU A 748 -13.74 35.98 31.52
C GLU A 748 -14.83 35.30 32.35
N ASP A 749 -15.26 35.95 33.43
CA ASP A 749 -16.33 35.48 34.31
C ASP A 749 -17.39 36.57 34.45
N LYS A 750 -18.59 36.30 33.95
CA LYS A 750 -19.73 37.24 33.97
C LYS A 750 -20.68 36.96 35.14
N GLY A 751 -20.40 35.97 35.98
CA GLY A 751 -21.24 35.59 37.14
C GLY A 751 -22.56 34.88 36.80
N SER A 752 -23.19 35.16 35.65
CA SER A 752 -24.45 34.54 35.22
C SER A 752 -24.28 33.29 34.34
N GLU A 753 -23.07 33.03 33.84
CA GLU A 753 -22.75 31.94 32.92
C GLU A 753 -21.51 31.17 33.37
N ARG A 754 -21.28 29.98 32.78
CA ARG A 754 -20.03 29.24 33.00
C ARG A 754 -18.84 30.10 32.56
N PRO A 755 -17.79 30.26 33.41
CA PRO A 755 -16.61 31.05 33.08
C PRO A 755 -15.96 30.58 31.78
N SER A 756 -15.32 31.50 31.06
CA SER A 756 -14.62 31.21 29.81
C SER A 756 -13.13 31.52 29.92
N VAL A 757 -12.31 30.57 29.48
CA VAL A 757 -10.85 30.66 29.40
C VAL A 757 -10.47 30.75 27.92
N TYR A 758 -9.61 31.71 27.58
CA TYR A 758 -9.19 31.99 26.22
C TYR A 758 -7.70 31.72 26.04
N ILE A 759 -7.36 31.06 24.92
CA ILE A 759 -5.98 30.73 24.52
C ILE A 759 -5.69 31.18 23.09
N ASN A 760 -4.40 31.35 22.80
CA ASN A 760 -3.92 31.81 21.49
C ASN A 760 -3.26 30.70 20.65
N ARG A 761 -2.95 29.55 21.25
CA ARG A 761 -2.27 28.41 20.60
C ARG A 761 -2.79 27.07 21.10
N ASP A 762 -2.47 25.99 20.38
CA ASP A 762 -2.84 24.62 20.74
C ASP A 762 -2.42 24.29 22.18
N PRO A 763 -3.33 23.69 22.98
CA PRO A 763 -2.97 23.13 24.27
C PRO A 763 -1.86 22.08 24.14
N ILE A 764 -0.97 22.03 25.12
CA ILE A 764 0.18 21.12 25.12
C ILE A 764 -0.19 19.89 25.93
N GLN A 765 -0.19 18.71 25.30
CA GLN A 765 -0.53 17.44 25.98
C GLN A 765 0.57 17.03 26.95
N ILE A 766 0.22 16.68 28.19
CA ILE A 766 1.16 16.34 29.26
C ILE A 766 0.82 15.01 29.97
N ILE A 767 1.74 14.51 30.80
CA ILE A 767 1.47 13.47 31.81
C ILE A 767 1.91 13.97 33.18
N GLY A 768 1.11 13.68 34.21
CA GLY A 768 1.33 14.17 35.57
C GLY A 768 0.83 15.60 35.77
N ARG A 769 0.39 15.91 37.00
CA ARG A 769 -0.04 17.25 37.41
C ARG A 769 1.09 18.02 38.09
N PHE A 770 1.95 17.29 38.78
CA PHE A 770 3.07 17.80 39.55
C PHE A 770 4.34 17.01 39.22
N TYR A 771 5.49 17.58 39.54
CA TYR A 771 6.77 16.92 39.42
C TYR A 771 7.67 17.20 40.62
N GLY A 772 8.51 16.23 40.97
CA GLY A 772 9.55 16.34 42.00
C GLY A 772 10.92 15.96 41.43
N LEU A 773 11.99 16.38 42.10
CA LEU A 773 13.37 16.04 41.74
C LEU A 773 13.96 15.15 42.82
N VAL A 774 14.20 13.88 42.49
CA VAL A 774 14.53 12.84 43.47
C VAL A 774 15.67 11.94 43.04
N LYS A 775 16.25 11.23 44.00
CA LYS A 775 17.06 10.03 43.78
C LYS A 775 16.27 8.82 44.26
N ILE A 776 16.22 7.75 43.47
CA ILE A 776 15.55 6.51 43.85
C ILE A 776 16.51 5.71 44.73
N VAL A 777 16.14 5.44 45.98
CA VAL A 777 17.02 4.85 46.99
C VAL A 777 16.88 3.35 47.05
N GLN A 778 15.65 2.85 47.18
CA GLN A 778 15.40 1.44 47.42
C GLN A 778 14.02 1.01 46.92
N PHE A 779 13.95 -0.16 46.29
CA PHE A 779 12.69 -0.87 46.04
C PHE A 779 12.21 -1.58 47.31
N LYS A 780 10.96 -1.31 47.73
CA LYS A 780 10.36 -1.86 48.96
C LYS A 780 9.42 -3.06 48.70
N GLY A 781 9.21 -3.45 47.44
CA GLY A 781 8.20 -4.43 47.06
C GLY A 781 6.85 -3.78 46.71
N GLY A 782 6.00 -4.50 45.99
CA GLY A 782 4.65 -4.02 45.63
C GLY A 782 4.63 -2.69 44.88
N ASP A 783 5.60 -2.47 43.98
CA ASP A 783 5.78 -1.20 43.23
C ASP A 783 6.04 0.05 44.09
N LEU A 784 6.39 -0.11 45.37
CA LEU A 784 6.78 0.98 46.26
C LEU A 784 8.28 1.21 46.24
N PHE A 785 8.68 2.49 46.19
CA PHE A 785 10.07 2.91 46.18
C PHE A 785 10.30 4.00 47.21
N THR A 786 11.37 3.88 47.98
CA THR A 786 11.89 5.00 48.76
C THR A 786 12.68 5.91 47.84
N VAL A 787 12.34 7.20 47.85
CA VAL A 787 13.03 8.26 47.12
C VAL A 787 13.53 9.30 48.11
N ARG A 788 14.59 10.02 47.72
CA ARG A 788 15.13 11.12 48.50
C ARG A 788 15.12 12.39 47.66
N HIS A 789 14.54 13.45 48.20
CA HIS A 789 14.37 14.72 47.49
C HIS A 789 15.67 15.52 47.37
N TYR A 790 15.76 16.30 46.30
CA TYR A 790 16.88 17.21 46.08
C TYR A 790 16.80 18.41 47.03
N ASN A 791 17.94 18.75 47.60
CA ASN A 791 18.11 19.92 48.44
C ASN A 791 18.77 21.03 47.65
N ARG A 792 18.04 22.14 47.43
CA ARG A 792 18.55 23.29 46.68
C ARG A 792 19.74 23.98 47.36
N GLN A 793 19.82 23.93 48.69
CA GLN A 793 20.89 24.60 49.44
C GLN A 793 22.20 23.80 49.38
N SER A 794 22.17 22.50 49.65
CA SER A 794 23.36 21.64 49.60
C SER A 794 23.71 21.17 48.18
N LYS A 795 22.76 21.28 47.24
CA LYS A 795 22.84 20.76 45.87
C LYS A 795 23.01 19.23 45.81
N GLN A 796 22.52 18.52 46.81
CA GLN A 796 22.59 17.06 46.95
C GLN A 796 21.20 16.44 47.15
N PHE A 797 21.11 15.12 47.03
CA PHE A 797 19.92 14.37 47.45
C PHE A 797 20.10 13.96 48.92
N ASP A 798 19.88 14.91 49.82
CA ASP A 798 20.01 14.76 51.28
C ASP A 798 18.80 15.36 52.04
N SER A 799 17.71 15.67 51.33
CA SER A 799 16.46 16.16 51.92
C SER A 799 15.52 15.01 52.33
N LEU A 800 14.24 15.31 52.48
CA LEU A 800 13.18 14.36 52.87
C LEU A 800 13.27 13.03 52.10
N GLU A 801 13.22 11.92 52.85
CA GLU A 801 12.93 10.61 52.29
C GLU A 801 11.42 10.37 52.29
N GLU A 802 10.90 9.95 51.13
CA GLU A 802 9.48 9.69 50.90
C GLU A 802 9.30 8.31 50.26
N ILE A 803 8.18 7.65 50.52
CA ILE A 803 7.78 6.45 49.79
C ILE A 803 6.81 6.89 48.68
N VAL A 804 7.17 6.56 47.44
CA VAL A 804 6.33 6.81 46.26
C VAL A 804 5.91 5.49 45.62
N TYR A 805 4.81 5.53 44.88
CA TYR A 805 4.27 4.38 44.14
C TYR A 805 4.65 4.50 42.67
N ILE A 806 5.41 3.55 42.14
CA ILE A 806 5.82 3.50 40.73
C ILE A 806 5.15 2.28 40.10
N PRO A 807 3.91 2.37 39.58
CA PRO A 807 3.11 1.21 39.20
C PRO A 807 3.72 0.40 38.06
N THR A 808 3.72 -0.92 38.11
CA THR A 808 4.08 -1.77 36.96
C THR A 808 3.10 -1.53 35.81
N VAL A 809 3.64 -1.32 34.61
CA VAL A 809 2.85 -0.96 33.41
C VAL A 809 2.28 -2.17 32.70
N ILE A 810 1.28 -1.95 31.84
CA ILE A 810 0.66 -2.99 31.03
C ILE A 810 1.44 -3.17 29.71
N ALA A 811 1.71 -4.43 29.32
CA ALA A 811 2.33 -4.75 28.05
C ALA A 811 1.43 -4.42 26.84
N ASN A 812 2.07 -3.95 25.78
CA ASN A 812 1.43 -3.68 24.50
C ASN A 812 0.95 -4.97 23.82
N ARG A 813 0.26 -4.83 22.68
CA ARG A 813 -0.31 -5.95 21.90
C ARG A 813 0.70 -6.96 21.36
N ASN A 814 1.99 -6.64 21.40
CA ASN A 814 3.10 -7.52 21.03
C ASN A 814 3.84 -8.09 22.26
N GLY A 815 3.31 -7.88 23.47
CA GLY A 815 3.93 -8.36 24.71
C GLY A 815 5.14 -7.55 25.19
N VAL A 816 5.32 -6.31 24.71
CA VAL A 816 6.42 -5.42 25.13
C VAL A 816 5.91 -4.42 26.18
N PHE A 817 6.61 -4.30 27.30
CA PHE A 817 6.33 -3.31 28.34
C PHE A 817 6.99 -1.96 27.97
N PRO A 818 6.24 -0.84 27.95
CA PRO A 818 6.83 0.46 27.64
C PRO A 818 7.86 0.98 28.67
N SER A 819 7.82 0.46 29.90
CA SER A 819 8.76 0.78 30.97
C SER A 819 8.91 -0.40 31.91
N SER A 820 10.06 -0.53 32.56
CA SER A 820 10.34 -1.54 33.59
C SER A 820 10.69 -0.87 34.92
N ASN A 821 10.27 -1.49 36.02
CA ASN A 821 10.65 -1.13 37.39
C ASN A 821 11.87 -1.91 37.88
N TYR A 822 12.22 -3.00 37.20
CA TYR A 822 13.25 -3.91 37.65
C TYR A 822 14.60 -3.19 37.71
N GLU A 823 15.24 -3.18 38.88
CA GLU A 823 16.52 -2.53 39.13
C GLU A 823 16.57 -1.03 38.79
N LEU A 824 15.44 -0.34 38.84
CA LEU A 824 15.37 1.10 38.56
C LEU A 824 16.29 1.93 39.49
N GLU A 825 16.40 1.54 40.76
CA GLU A 825 17.31 2.13 41.75
C GLU A 825 18.80 1.92 41.40
N LYS A 826 19.12 0.90 40.59
CA LYS A 826 20.47 0.60 40.10
C LYS A 826 20.75 1.19 38.72
N SER A 827 19.79 1.92 38.13
CA SER A 827 19.96 2.53 36.82
C SER A 827 21.22 3.41 36.78
N PRO A 828 22.04 3.36 35.71
CA PRO A 828 23.26 4.17 35.58
C PRO A 828 23.01 5.68 35.73
N LEU A 829 21.80 6.15 35.43
CA LEU A 829 21.43 7.56 35.48
C LEU A 829 20.94 8.02 36.86
N ASN A 830 20.70 7.10 37.79
CA ASN A 830 20.13 7.40 39.11
C ASN A 830 21.05 8.27 39.99
N SER A 831 22.35 8.27 39.74
CA SER A 831 23.32 9.13 40.45
C SER A 831 23.05 10.62 40.23
N SER A 832 22.62 11.01 39.02
CA SER A 832 22.24 12.39 38.67
C SER A 832 20.85 12.78 39.18
N GLY A 833 20.04 11.78 39.52
CA GLY A 833 18.64 11.91 39.92
C GLY A 833 17.65 11.94 38.76
N TRP A 834 16.39 11.90 39.13
CA TRP A 834 15.24 11.80 38.25
C TRP A 834 14.24 12.90 38.57
N TYR A 835 13.71 13.53 37.53
CA TYR A 835 12.40 14.16 37.66
C TYR A 835 11.33 13.06 37.62
N ILE A 836 10.48 13.03 38.64
CA ILE A 836 9.29 12.17 38.69
C ILE A 836 8.06 13.04 38.50
N TYR A 837 7.14 12.62 37.61
CA TYR A 837 5.91 13.36 37.31
C TYR A 837 4.70 12.51 37.68
N GLY A 838 3.68 13.13 38.25
CA GLY A 838 2.51 12.42 38.72
C GLY A 838 1.58 13.26 39.58
N ALA A 839 0.81 12.57 40.43
CA ALA A 839 -0.07 13.16 41.42
C ALA A 839 -0.30 12.18 42.58
N LYS A 840 -0.88 12.65 43.68
CA LYS A 840 -1.29 11.77 44.77
C LYS A 840 -2.55 11.00 44.38
N ASN A 841 -2.63 9.73 44.78
CA ASN A 841 -3.88 8.96 44.71
C ASN A 841 -4.79 9.26 45.91
N SER A 842 -5.94 8.59 46.01
CA SER A 842 -6.89 8.74 47.12
C SER A 842 -6.33 8.34 48.49
N GLN A 843 -5.25 7.58 48.54
CA GLN A 843 -4.53 7.19 49.77
C GLN A 843 -3.43 8.20 50.16
N GLY A 844 -3.24 9.27 49.37
CA GLY A 844 -2.23 10.30 49.62
C GLY A 844 -0.82 9.93 49.16
N MET A 845 -0.61 8.77 48.53
CA MET A 845 0.70 8.37 47.99
C MET A 845 0.95 9.03 46.63
N PHE A 846 2.15 9.57 46.42
CA PHE A 846 2.54 10.11 45.13
C PHE A 846 2.79 8.98 44.13
N VAL A 847 2.05 9.00 43.02
CA VAL A 847 2.10 7.97 41.97
C VAL A 847 2.90 8.50 40.79
N VAL A 848 3.93 7.78 40.39
CA VAL A 848 4.84 8.18 39.32
C VAL A 848 4.35 7.69 37.96
N GLU A 849 3.81 8.62 37.18
CA GLU A 849 3.27 8.39 35.84
C GLU A 849 4.34 8.57 34.74
N ALA A 850 5.30 9.46 34.94
CA ALA A 850 6.44 9.67 34.05
C ALA A 850 7.76 9.89 34.81
N ILE A 851 8.87 9.53 34.18
CA ILE A 851 10.23 9.74 34.71
C ILE A 851 11.12 10.40 33.66
N ALA A 852 12.04 11.25 34.11
CA ALA A 852 13.02 11.90 33.24
C ALA A 852 14.39 11.97 33.92
N PRO A 853 15.48 11.43 33.33
CA PRO A 853 16.81 11.60 33.88
C PRO A 853 17.22 13.07 33.92
N ARG A 854 17.64 13.58 35.09
CA ARG A 854 18.01 15.00 35.25
C ARG A 854 19.12 15.41 34.28
N SER A 855 20.10 14.53 34.07
CA SER A 855 21.27 14.79 33.23
C SER A 855 20.94 15.20 31.80
N LEU A 856 19.84 14.69 31.21
CA LEU A 856 19.49 14.96 29.81
C LEU A 856 19.06 16.40 29.53
N PHE A 857 18.58 17.11 30.56
CA PHE A 857 18.09 18.49 30.41
C PHE A 857 19.12 19.52 30.89
N SER A 858 20.24 19.07 31.47
CA SER A 858 21.31 19.96 31.92
C SER A 858 21.95 20.67 30.73
N LEU A 859 22.31 21.95 30.92
CA LEU A 859 23.05 22.74 29.92
C LEU A 859 24.57 22.45 29.94
N LYS A 860 24.96 21.30 30.48
CA LYS A 860 26.34 20.79 30.50
C LYS A 860 26.42 19.49 29.70
N PRO A 861 27.13 19.46 28.56
CA PRO A 861 27.14 18.28 27.71
C PRO A 861 28.14 17.25 28.23
N ASP A 862 27.84 15.97 28.06
CA ASP A 862 28.77 14.88 28.40
C ASP A 862 29.98 14.85 27.44
N ARG A 863 29.76 15.22 26.18
CA ARG A 863 30.80 15.27 25.13
C ARG A 863 30.72 16.56 24.33
N VAL A 864 31.88 17.12 23.98
CA VAL A 864 32.00 18.26 23.06
C VAL A 864 32.82 17.84 21.84
N ILE A 865 32.30 18.13 20.64
CA ILE A 865 33.00 17.92 19.37
C ILE A 865 33.09 19.27 18.66
N LYS A 866 34.31 19.68 18.34
CA LYS A 866 34.60 20.96 17.68
C LYS A 866 35.11 20.77 16.26
N GLY A 867 34.83 21.75 15.42
CA GLY A 867 35.30 21.87 14.05
C GLY A 867 34.37 21.21 13.03
N LYS A 868 34.09 21.95 11.95
CA LYS A 868 33.12 21.60 10.90
C LYS A 868 33.25 20.17 10.36
N LYS A 869 34.45 19.67 10.09
CA LYS A 869 34.64 18.31 9.57
C LYS A 869 34.28 17.24 10.61
N ALA A 870 34.68 17.44 11.86
CA ALA A 870 34.45 16.47 12.93
C ALA A 870 32.97 16.40 13.31
N THR A 871 32.28 17.53 13.37
CA THR A 871 30.84 17.58 13.67
C THR A 871 30.00 16.90 12.58
N LEU A 872 30.33 17.13 11.30
CA LEU A 872 29.66 16.45 10.18
C LEU A 872 29.91 14.94 10.17
N ASN A 873 31.15 14.51 10.40
CA ASN A 873 31.48 13.10 10.51
C ASN A 873 30.73 12.42 11.67
N PHE A 874 30.56 13.12 12.79
CA PHE A 874 29.84 12.58 13.94
C PHE A 874 28.36 12.29 13.61
N ILE A 875 27.65 13.24 13.02
CA ILE A 875 26.25 13.03 12.60
C ILE A 875 26.16 11.89 11.59
N ASN A 876 27.04 11.88 10.60
CA ASN A 876 26.96 10.93 9.48
C ASN A 876 27.32 9.48 9.87
N PHE A 877 28.18 9.28 10.87
CA PHE A 877 28.72 7.95 11.16
C PHE A 877 28.60 7.51 12.62
N HIS A 878 28.55 8.43 13.59
CA HIS A 878 28.79 8.09 15.00
C HIS A 878 27.62 8.37 15.95
N ALA A 879 26.56 9.06 15.49
CA ALA A 879 25.42 9.42 16.35
C ALA A 879 24.65 8.20 16.90
N TRP A 880 24.74 7.06 16.21
CA TRP A 880 24.05 5.81 16.57
C TRP A 880 25.00 4.66 16.92
N ASP A 881 26.28 4.93 17.12
CA ASP A 881 27.27 3.91 17.47
C ASP A 881 26.91 3.19 18.77
N ASN A 882 27.26 1.91 18.83
CA ASN A 882 27.16 1.06 20.02
C ASN A 882 25.75 1.08 20.66
N THR A 883 24.70 1.10 19.83
CA THR A 883 23.30 1.25 20.31
C THR A 883 22.91 0.13 21.27
N VAL A 884 23.37 -1.11 21.02
CA VAL A 884 23.07 -2.28 21.84
C VAL A 884 23.85 -2.25 23.15
N GLU A 885 25.15 -1.96 23.07
CA GLU A 885 26.07 -1.91 24.21
C GLU A 885 25.69 -0.79 25.19
N ASN A 886 25.14 0.31 24.68
CA ASN A 886 24.70 1.46 25.46
C ASN A 886 23.29 1.32 26.04
N LYS A 887 22.66 0.14 26.01
CA LYS A 887 21.35 -0.07 26.62
C LYS A 887 21.34 0.37 28.10
N GLY A 888 20.25 1.00 28.54
CA GLY A 888 20.09 1.57 29.88
C GLY A 888 20.80 2.91 30.09
N HIS A 889 21.59 3.37 29.12
CA HIS A 889 22.35 4.62 29.22
C HIS A 889 21.75 5.73 28.34
N ALA A 890 22.06 6.97 28.73
CA ALA A 890 21.73 8.17 27.98
C ALA A 890 22.90 9.15 28.07
N TYR A 891 23.09 9.96 27.03
CA TYR A 891 24.17 10.93 26.97
C TYR A 891 23.83 12.12 26.06
N THR A 892 24.52 13.22 26.30
CA THR A 892 24.40 14.47 25.57
C THR A 892 25.70 14.81 24.85
N THR A 893 25.62 15.27 23.61
CA THR A 893 26.79 15.67 22.81
C THR A 893 26.56 17.04 22.20
N PHE A 894 27.47 17.98 22.49
CA PHE A 894 27.48 19.30 21.89
C PHE A 894 28.42 19.35 20.69
N LEU A 895 27.89 19.76 19.53
CA LEU A 895 28.60 19.88 18.27
C LEU A 895 28.74 21.36 17.92
N ASN A 896 29.98 21.85 17.83
CA ASN A 896 30.28 23.22 17.41
C ASN A 896 31.10 23.20 16.10
N PRO A 897 30.59 23.70 14.97
CA PRO A 897 31.32 23.71 13.71
C PRO A 897 32.45 24.75 13.64
N GLU A 898 32.52 25.73 14.54
CA GLU A 898 33.59 26.73 14.58
C GLU A 898 34.93 26.11 15.00
N ASN A 899 36.03 26.57 14.39
CA ASN A 899 37.41 26.19 14.75
C ASN A 899 37.97 27.21 15.75
N ASP A 900 38.50 26.76 16.90
CA ASP A 900 39.00 27.65 17.96
C ASP A 900 40.23 28.48 17.50
N ASN A 901 40.11 29.81 17.50
CA ASN A 901 41.19 30.72 17.93
C ASN A 901 41.02 31.14 19.41
N ASN A 902 40.00 30.62 20.11
CA ASN A 902 39.71 30.95 21.50
C ASN A 902 39.53 29.67 22.33
N ILE A 903 40.65 29.15 22.84
CA ILE A 903 40.78 27.91 23.62
C ILE A 903 39.89 27.93 24.91
N ASN A 904 39.36 29.09 25.31
CA ASN A 904 38.61 29.27 26.56
C ASN A 904 37.07 29.27 26.46
N LYS A 905 36.44 29.17 25.29
CA LYS A 905 34.96 29.13 25.21
C LYS A 905 34.46 27.70 25.54
N LYS A 906 34.25 27.43 26.83
CA LYS A 906 33.62 26.20 27.37
C LYS A 906 32.10 26.29 27.20
N SER A 907 31.51 25.39 26.39
CA SER A 907 30.05 25.28 26.15
C SER A 907 29.42 26.54 25.51
N PRO A 908 28.26 26.45 24.84
CA PRO A 908 27.47 27.63 24.51
C PRO A 908 26.92 28.22 25.81
N ASP A 909 27.03 29.53 25.96
CA ASP A 909 26.40 30.26 27.07
C ASP A 909 24.91 30.37 26.77
N TRP A 910 24.14 29.42 27.30
CA TRP A 910 22.68 29.39 27.15
C TRP A 910 22.04 30.26 28.21
N GLN A 911 21.19 31.19 27.79
CA GLN A 911 20.50 32.11 28.67
C GLN A 911 19.03 31.74 28.83
N GLU A 912 18.45 32.13 29.97
CA GLU A 912 17.04 31.90 30.24
C GLU A 912 16.16 32.56 29.17
N GLY A 913 15.22 31.79 28.61
CA GLY A 913 14.34 32.25 27.52
C GLY A 913 14.83 31.95 26.10
N GLU A 914 16.11 31.59 25.91
CA GLU A 914 16.62 31.18 24.60
C GLU A 914 15.92 29.92 24.08
N ARG A 915 15.85 29.79 22.75
CA ARG A 915 15.09 28.74 22.06
C ARG A 915 15.98 27.93 21.12
N ALA A 916 15.57 26.69 20.87
CA ALA A 916 16.16 25.82 19.87
C ALA A 916 15.07 25.14 19.03
N LEU A 917 15.39 24.85 17.77
CA LEU A 917 14.58 23.93 16.97
C LEU A 917 14.94 22.49 17.40
N LEU A 918 13.95 21.67 17.70
CA LEU A 918 14.13 20.23 17.93
C LEU A 918 13.86 19.46 16.64
N MET A 919 14.72 18.48 16.37
CA MET A 919 14.46 17.38 15.43
C MET A 919 14.57 16.07 16.18
N HIS A 920 13.52 15.25 16.11
CA HIS A 920 13.41 13.98 16.83
C HIS A 920 13.48 12.81 15.84
N VAL A 921 14.17 11.75 16.23
CA VAL A 921 14.09 10.44 15.57
C VAL A 921 14.20 9.30 16.59
N PHE A 922 13.47 8.20 16.36
CA PHE A 922 13.61 6.97 17.15
C PHE A 922 13.91 5.74 16.29
N GLY A 923 14.50 4.73 16.92
CA GLY A 923 14.78 3.41 16.35
C GLY A 923 13.76 2.32 16.71
N GLY A 924 14.09 1.08 16.33
CA GLY A 924 13.24 -0.11 16.47
C GLY A 924 13.37 -0.81 17.83
N ILE A 925 12.48 -1.77 18.05
CA ILE A 925 12.47 -2.68 19.20
C ILE A 925 12.94 -4.06 18.75
N GLY A 926 14.03 -4.56 19.34
CA GLY A 926 14.54 -5.92 19.17
C GLY A 926 14.38 -6.77 20.42
N GLY A 927 15.02 -7.94 20.44
CA GLY A 927 14.98 -8.89 21.55
C GLY A 927 14.00 -10.04 21.32
N LYS A 928 13.33 -10.52 22.37
CA LYS A 928 12.43 -11.70 22.32
C LYS A 928 11.18 -11.47 21.46
N ASN A 929 10.67 -10.24 21.46
CA ASN A 929 9.47 -9.83 20.72
C ASN A 929 9.82 -8.69 19.75
N PRO A 930 10.59 -8.94 18.68
CA PRO A 930 11.08 -7.90 17.81
C PRO A 930 9.95 -7.25 17.00
N GLU A 931 10.10 -5.97 16.73
CA GLU A 931 9.24 -5.25 15.79
C GLU A 931 9.49 -5.75 14.36
N PHE A 932 8.41 -5.87 13.59
CA PHE A 932 8.46 -6.36 12.22
C PHE A 932 9.27 -5.43 11.32
N SER A 933 10.39 -5.92 10.78
CA SER A 933 11.26 -5.20 9.85
C SER A 933 11.42 -5.97 8.53
N PRO A 934 10.60 -5.70 7.51
CA PRO A 934 10.77 -6.34 6.22
C PRO A 934 12.15 -5.98 5.64
N PHE A 935 12.90 -6.98 5.18
CA PHE A 935 14.26 -6.84 4.67
C PHE A 935 15.26 -6.21 5.66
N GLY A 936 14.98 -6.27 6.96
CA GLY A 936 15.82 -5.67 8.00
C GLY A 936 15.76 -4.14 8.06
N ILE A 937 14.80 -3.51 7.37
CA ILE A 937 14.64 -2.05 7.36
C ILE A 937 13.70 -1.63 8.50
N TYR A 938 14.21 -0.76 9.38
CA TYR A 938 13.49 -0.07 10.43
C TYR A 938 13.35 1.41 10.08
N PHE A 939 12.14 1.82 9.71
CA PHE A 939 11.87 3.20 9.28
C PHE A 939 11.96 4.21 10.44
N GLY A 940 11.51 3.85 11.65
CA GLY A 940 11.43 4.80 12.77
C GLY A 940 10.33 5.86 12.56
N HIS A 941 10.44 6.99 13.25
CA HIS A 941 9.58 8.17 13.10
C HIS A 941 10.42 9.44 13.18
N PHE A 942 9.92 10.54 12.60
CA PHE A 942 10.54 11.85 12.63
C PHE A 942 9.52 12.92 13.02
N ALA A 943 9.93 13.85 13.88
CA ALA A 943 9.14 15.02 14.22
C ALA A 943 10.02 16.25 14.42
N PHE A 944 9.46 17.44 14.14
CA PHE A 944 10.02 18.69 14.62
C PHE A 944 9.45 19.01 16.01
N GLY A 945 10.10 19.92 16.70
CA GLY A 945 9.61 20.49 17.94
C GLY A 945 10.43 21.70 18.33
N PHE A 946 10.37 22.06 19.61
CA PHE A 946 11.08 23.22 20.13
C PHE A 946 11.61 22.92 21.53
N ALA A 947 12.75 23.53 21.85
CA ALA A 947 13.24 23.58 23.21
C ALA A 947 13.34 25.04 23.66
N LYS A 948 13.07 25.29 24.94
CA LYS A 948 13.27 26.58 25.59
C LYS A 948 14.13 26.39 26.83
N VAL A 949 15.05 27.30 27.09
CA VAL A 949 15.81 27.31 28.34
C VAL A 949 14.96 27.95 29.43
N ILE A 950 14.72 27.20 30.51
CA ILE A 950 13.95 27.64 31.67
C ILE A 950 14.78 27.48 32.94
N ARG A 951 14.43 28.23 33.99
CA ARG A 951 14.93 28.00 35.34
C ARG A 951 14.04 27.02 36.08
N ASP A 952 14.63 25.95 36.55
CA ASP A 952 13.95 24.94 37.35
C ASP A 952 13.74 25.43 38.80
N PRO A 953 12.51 25.50 39.32
CA PRO A 953 12.25 26.02 40.66
C PRO A 953 12.82 25.14 41.79
N LEU A 954 12.87 23.81 41.59
CA LEU A 954 13.37 22.85 42.59
C LEU A 954 14.90 22.91 42.71
N SER A 955 15.63 22.86 41.59
CA SER A 955 17.09 22.88 41.60
C SER A 955 17.71 24.30 41.57
N GLY A 956 16.99 25.28 41.04
CA GLY A 956 17.48 26.63 40.75
C GLY A 956 18.37 26.74 39.50
N GLU A 957 18.61 25.62 38.82
CA GLU A 957 19.48 25.53 37.63
C GLU A 957 18.71 25.81 36.34
N LEU A 958 19.43 26.22 35.30
CA LEU A 958 18.86 26.31 33.95
C LEU A 958 18.82 24.92 33.30
N ARG A 959 17.72 24.62 32.60
CA ARG A 959 17.52 23.37 31.87
C ARG A 959 16.72 23.57 30.59
N PHE A 960 16.78 22.61 29.68
CA PHE A 960 15.87 22.55 28.54
C PHE A 960 14.47 22.10 28.97
N ASP A 961 13.46 22.83 28.50
CA ASP A 961 12.06 22.42 28.41
C ASP A 961 11.77 22.06 26.96
N ILE A 962 11.31 20.84 26.70
CA ILE A 962 11.26 20.25 25.36
C ILE A 962 9.82 19.90 24.99
N GLU A 963 9.39 20.35 23.81
CA GLU A 963 8.08 20.07 23.24
C GLU A 963 8.21 19.52 21.83
N TYR A 964 7.40 18.52 21.51
CA TYR A 964 7.30 17.92 20.18
C TYR A 964 6.07 18.47 19.45
N ARG A 965 6.20 18.71 18.16
CA ARG A 965 5.06 18.91 17.24
C ARG A 965 4.86 17.63 16.46
N GLN A 966 4.09 16.73 17.03
CA GLN A 966 3.85 15.41 16.46
C GLN A 966 2.86 15.51 15.31
N ILE A 967 3.36 15.30 14.09
CA ILE A 967 2.56 14.98 12.92
C ILE A 967 2.61 13.45 12.81
N TYR A 968 1.67 12.79 13.48
CA TYR A 968 1.69 11.35 13.72
C TYR A 968 0.37 10.74 13.28
N THR A 969 0.42 9.68 12.47
CA THR A 969 -0.80 9.02 11.99
C THR A 969 -1.53 8.29 13.12
N HIS A 970 -2.82 8.10 12.94
CA HIS A 970 -3.65 7.29 13.84
C HIS A 970 -2.99 5.93 14.14
N ASN A 971 -2.94 5.58 15.42
CA ASN A 971 -2.13 4.47 15.91
C ASN A 971 -2.79 3.78 17.11
N SER A 972 -2.37 2.55 17.37
CA SER A 972 -2.92 1.75 18.47
C SER A 972 -2.65 2.30 19.87
N GLY A 973 -1.64 3.17 20.05
CA GLY A 973 -1.25 3.71 21.35
C GLY A 973 -1.97 5.00 21.76
N GLY A 974 -2.79 5.58 20.88
CA GLY A 974 -3.44 6.87 21.15
C GLY A 974 -2.46 8.05 21.22
N ILE A 975 -1.36 8.01 20.46
CA ILE A 975 -0.54 9.23 20.25
C ILE A 975 -1.33 10.16 19.33
N THR A 976 -1.78 11.29 19.88
CA THR A 976 -2.60 12.27 19.15
C THR A 976 -1.72 13.31 18.48
N SER A 977 -1.89 13.50 17.17
CA SER A 977 -1.22 14.57 16.42
C SER A 977 -1.48 15.96 17.05
N GLY A 978 -0.41 16.70 17.35
CA GLY A 978 -0.49 17.97 18.08
C GLY A 978 0.79 18.31 18.82
N THR A 979 0.68 19.23 19.77
CA THR A 979 1.77 19.61 20.66
C THR A 979 1.83 18.67 21.87
N LEU A 980 2.97 18.00 22.06
CA LEU A 980 3.20 17.10 23.18
C LEU A 980 4.42 17.55 23.97
N ASP A 981 4.29 17.60 25.28
CA ASP A 981 5.42 17.76 26.19
C ASP A 981 6.31 16.51 26.20
N TRP A 982 7.59 16.68 26.56
CA TRP A 982 8.52 15.56 26.73
C TRP A 982 7.99 14.48 27.68
N THR A 983 7.26 14.87 28.73
CA THR A 983 6.65 13.92 29.67
C THR A 983 5.63 13.01 28.98
N ARG A 984 4.83 13.53 28.03
CA ARG A 984 3.81 12.73 27.33
C ARG A 984 4.42 11.80 26.29
N TYR A 985 5.36 12.30 25.49
CA TYR A 985 5.88 11.56 24.33
C TYR A 985 7.06 10.65 24.67
N MET A 986 7.94 11.08 25.58
CA MET A 986 9.14 10.34 25.97
C MET A 986 9.01 9.71 27.35
N GLY A 987 8.80 10.52 28.39
CA GLY A 987 8.96 10.10 29.79
C GLY A 987 7.83 9.27 30.39
N ALA A 988 6.64 9.30 29.79
CA ALA A 988 5.46 8.60 30.29
C ALA A 988 5.72 7.11 30.38
N ARG A 989 5.58 6.51 31.55
CA ARG A 989 5.95 5.11 31.77
C ARG A 989 5.09 4.15 30.97
N GLN A 990 3.81 4.44 30.80
CA GLN A 990 2.87 3.62 30.03
C GLN A 990 2.82 3.99 28.53
N TRP A 991 3.03 5.27 28.20
CA TRP A 991 2.71 5.83 26.88
C TRP A 991 3.94 6.29 26.08
N GLY A 992 5.03 6.63 26.76
CA GLY A 992 6.20 7.30 26.20
C GLY A 992 7.31 6.34 25.79
N CYS A 993 8.18 6.78 24.88
CA CYS A 993 9.15 5.93 24.20
C CYS A 993 10.42 5.58 25.00
N LEU A 994 10.71 6.26 26.13
CA LEU A 994 12.01 6.22 26.81
C LEU A 994 12.49 4.80 27.17
N GLY A 995 11.61 3.95 27.70
CA GLY A 995 11.98 2.66 28.27
C GLY A 995 12.22 1.55 27.25
N TYR A 996 11.64 1.65 26.06
CA TYR A 996 11.58 0.52 25.11
C TYR A 996 12.09 0.84 23.71
N ARG A 997 12.38 2.12 23.39
CA ARG A 997 13.01 2.51 22.11
C ARG A 997 14.30 3.30 22.33
N PRO A 998 15.30 3.16 21.45
CA PRO A 998 16.39 4.12 21.39
C PRO A 998 15.93 5.38 20.63
N THR A 999 16.31 6.56 21.12
CA THR A 999 15.95 7.85 20.50
C THR A 999 17.15 8.76 20.35
N CYS A 1000 17.04 9.72 19.45
CA CYS A 1000 17.98 10.82 19.25
C CYS A 1000 17.20 12.12 19.02
N ASP A 1001 17.32 13.05 19.97
CA ASP A 1001 16.82 14.42 19.85
C ASP A 1001 17.97 15.36 19.50
N ILE A 1002 17.78 16.22 18.50
CA ILE A 1002 18.77 17.18 18.01
C ILE A 1002 18.20 18.59 18.22
N LEU A 1003 18.78 19.34 19.15
CA LEU A 1003 18.46 20.75 19.40
C LEU A 1003 19.42 21.63 18.60
N VAL A 1004 18.88 22.45 17.71
CA VAL A 1004 19.65 23.34 16.84
C VAL A 1004 19.55 24.77 17.38
N LYS A 1005 20.69 25.34 17.79
CA LYS A 1005 20.84 26.77 18.08
C LYS A 1005 21.43 27.45 16.84
N PHE A 1006 20.61 28.26 16.18
CA PHE A 1006 20.97 28.97 14.96
C PHE A 1006 20.31 30.34 14.99
N SER A 1007 21.05 31.37 15.43
CA SER A 1007 20.51 32.72 15.64
C SER A 1007 19.70 33.30 14.47
N PRO A 1008 19.98 32.98 13.18
CA PRO A 1008 19.09 33.39 12.10
C PRO A 1008 17.64 32.87 12.20
N LEU A 1009 17.42 31.73 12.85
CA LEU A 1009 16.13 31.08 13.02
C LEU A 1009 15.59 31.18 14.46
N THR A 1010 16.47 31.12 15.47
CA THR A 1010 16.10 30.97 16.88
C THR A 1010 15.99 32.27 17.67
N GLU A 1011 16.46 33.37 17.10
CA GLU A 1011 16.35 34.71 17.69
C GLU A 1011 15.43 35.59 16.83
N ASP A 1012 14.83 36.57 17.49
CA ASP A 1012 13.89 37.49 16.88
C ASP A 1012 14.62 38.59 16.09
N TYR A 1013 13.91 39.24 15.18
CA TYR A 1013 14.37 40.39 14.39
C TYR A 1013 13.54 41.61 14.76
N ASP A 1014 14.16 42.78 14.70
CA ASP A 1014 13.54 44.08 14.92
C ASP A 1014 14.13 45.10 13.94
N PHE A 1015 13.37 45.44 12.90
CA PHE A 1015 13.75 46.40 11.88
C PHE A 1015 13.06 47.75 12.14
N ASP A 1016 13.54 48.47 13.17
CA ASP A 1016 13.01 49.75 13.64
C ASP A 1016 11.52 49.69 14.08
N GLY A 1017 11.19 48.75 14.95
CA GLY A 1017 9.85 48.52 15.49
C GLY A 1017 9.02 47.51 14.69
N LEU A 1018 9.53 47.04 13.54
CA LEU A 1018 8.95 45.94 12.78
C LEU A 1018 9.55 44.61 13.25
N THR A 1019 8.93 44.02 14.27
CA THR A 1019 9.41 42.75 14.85
C THR A 1019 8.98 41.52 14.06
N PHE A 1020 9.87 40.54 13.94
CA PHE A 1020 9.65 39.31 13.21
C PHE A 1020 10.24 38.08 13.95
N TYR A 1021 9.50 36.97 13.98
CA TYR A 1021 9.80 35.80 14.82
C TYR A 1021 9.84 34.49 13.98
N PRO A 1022 11.00 34.10 13.39
CA PRO A 1022 11.06 32.99 12.43
C PRO A 1022 10.49 31.67 12.96
N LEU A 1023 10.85 31.32 14.19
CA LEU A 1023 10.44 30.06 14.82
C LEU A 1023 8.91 30.01 15.02
N ASN A 1024 8.24 31.15 15.24
CA ASN A 1024 6.79 31.19 15.38
C ASN A 1024 6.06 30.84 14.08
N TYR A 1025 6.63 31.14 12.91
CA TYR A 1025 6.05 30.73 11.62
C TYR A 1025 6.11 29.21 11.47
N VAL A 1026 7.25 28.62 11.83
CA VAL A 1026 7.42 27.17 11.83
C VAL A 1026 6.45 26.49 12.80
N MET A 1027 6.33 27.02 14.02
CA MET A 1027 5.38 26.52 15.03
C MET A 1027 3.95 26.49 14.48
N ASN A 1028 3.49 27.63 13.95
CA ASN A 1028 2.13 27.76 13.43
C ASN A 1028 1.84 26.76 12.30
N GLU A 1029 2.78 26.58 11.37
CA GLU A 1029 2.55 25.67 10.24
C GLU A 1029 2.56 24.19 10.64
N LEU A 1030 3.39 23.83 11.63
CA LEU A 1030 3.35 22.49 12.21
C LEU A 1030 2.05 22.24 13.00
N GLU A 1031 1.54 23.24 13.71
CA GLU A 1031 0.24 23.17 14.42
C GLU A 1031 -0.93 23.04 13.42
N ILE A 1032 -0.88 23.74 12.27
CA ILE A 1032 -1.84 23.55 11.17
C ILE A 1032 -1.78 22.12 10.64
N MET A 1033 -0.59 21.62 10.33
CA MET A 1033 -0.45 20.25 9.82
C MET A 1033 -0.90 19.21 10.85
N ALA A 1034 -0.61 19.44 12.13
CA ALA A 1034 -1.00 18.55 13.19
C ALA A 1034 -2.53 18.45 13.34
N ALA A 1035 -3.24 19.58 13.28
CA ALA A 1035 -4.71 19.62 13.29
C ALA A 1035 -5.31 18.89 12.07
N ARG A 1036 -4.76 19.11 10.88
CA ARG A 1036 -5.14 18.38 9.66
C ARG A 1036 -4.96 16.87 9.80
N TYR A 1037 -3.84 16.43 10.36
CA TYR A 1037 -3.55 15.02 10.60
C TYR A 1037 -4.49 14.36 11.61
N ARG A 1038 -4.95 15.12 12.60
CA ARG A 1038 -5.81 14.66 13.68
C ARG A 1038 -7.18 14.20 13.19
N ILE A 1039 -7.68 14.77 12.09
CA ILE A 1039 -8.98 14.44 11.50
C ILE A 1039 -8.88 13.97 10.03
N GLY A 1040 -7.66 13.84 9.49
CA GLY A 1040 -7.45 13.40 8.11
C GLY A 1040 -8.06 14.31 7.06
N ASP A 1041 -7.97 15.63 7.24
CA ASP A 1041 -8.70 16.64 6.44
C ASP A 1041 -10.21 16.34 6.33
N GLY A 1042 -10.81 15.81 7.40
CA GLY A 1042 -12.23 15.50 7.49
C GLY A 1042 -12.60 14.04 7.18
N THR A 1043 -11.65 13.22 6.74
CA THR A 1043 -11.90 11.79 6.43
C THR A 1043 -11.86 10.87 7.65
N GLY A 1044 -11.52 11.40 8.83
CA GLY A 1044 -11.38 10.65 10.08
C GLY A 1044 -10.07 9.86 10.21
N THR A 1045 -9.17 9.91 9.22
CA THR A 1045 -7.97 9.08 9.24
C THR A 1045 -6.81 9.63 8.40
N THR A 1046 -5.59 9.25 8.78
CA THR A 1046 -4.35 9.49 8.05
C THR A 1046 -3.52 8.22 7.99
N PHE A 1047 -2.85 7.97 6.87
CA PHE A 1047 -2.09 6.74 6.65
C PHE A 1047 -0.66 7.01 6.21
N VAL A 1048 0.26 6.18 6.71
CA VAL A 1048 1.61 6.10 6.17
C VAL A 1048 1.63 5.11 5.01
N SER A 1049 2.09 5.56 3.85
CA SER A 1049 2.45 4.73 2.71
C SER A 1049 3.89 5.01 2.29
N ALA A 1050 4.41 4.28 1.31
CA ALA A 1050 5.71 4.62 0.71
C ALA A 1050 5.70 6.01 0.03
N ILE A 1051 4.51 6.58 -0.19
CA ILE A 1051 4.30 7.87 -0.85
C ILE A 1051 3.96 8.95 0.18
N ASN A 1052 3.13 8.67 1.19
CA ASN A 1052 2.73 9.63 2.21
C ASN A 1052 3.34 9.25 3.56
N SER A 1053 4.25 10.07 4.10
CA SER A 1053 4.94 9.76 5.35
C SER A 1053 5.02 10.98 6.27
N CYS A 1054 4.98 10.73 7.58
CA CYS A 1054 5.05 11.77 8.61
C CYS A 1054 6.31 12.64 8.46
N VAL A 1055 7.45 12.03 8.10
CA VAL A 1055 8.72 12.75 7.90
C VAL A 1055 8.63 13.73 6.74
N GLN A 1056 7.98 13.33 5.64
CA GLN A 1056 7.86 14.16 4.46
C GLN A 1056 6.93 15.34 4.73
N ASP A 1057 5.79 15.09 5.37
CA ASP A 1057 4.83 16.16 5.64
C ASP A 1057 5.33 17.13 6.73
N SER A 1058 6.04 16.63 7.74
CA SER A 1058 6.73 17.48 8.72
C SER A 1058 7.80 18.36 8.06
N SER A 1059 8.62 17.79 7.18
CA SER A 1059 9.69 18.52 6.47
C SER A 1059 9.14 19.55 5.50
N GLN A 1060 8.06 19.22 4.80
CA GLN A 1060 7.40 20.14 3.90
C GLN A 1060 6.70 21.27 4.67
N ALA A 1061 6.14 21.02 5.86
CA ALA A 1061 5.52 22.05 6.71
C ALA A 1061 6.59 23.05 7.16
N PHE A 1062 7.72 22.52 7.66
CA PHE A 1062 8.88 23.31 8.04
C PHE A 1062 9.39 24.20 6.88
N TYR A 1063 9.61 23.62 5.70
CA TYR A 1063 10.06 24.37 4.54
C TYR A 1063 9.04 25.42 4.05
N THR A 1064 7.75 25.06 4.04
CA THR A 1064 6.68 25.96 3.59
C THR A 1064 6.53 27.16 4.50
N ALA A 1065 6.62 26.96 5.82
CA ALA A 1065 6.62 28.03 6.81
C ALA A 1065 7.72 29.06 6.52
N LEU A 1066 8.96 28.60 6.37
CA LEU A 1066 10.09 29.47 6.09
C LEU A 1066 9.99 30.14 4.71
N SER A 1067 9.47 29.45 3.71
CA SER A 1067 9.32 30.02 2.36
C SER A 1067 8.29 31.14 2.32
N ARG A 1068 7.13 30.96 2.97
CA ARG A 1068 6.10 32.00 3.05
C ARG A 1068 6.57 33.20 3.85
N MET A 1069 7.22 32.93 4.97
CA MET A 1069 7.89 33.94 5.77
C MET A 1069 8.84 34.80 4.92
N MET A 1070 9.70 34.19 4.09
CA MET A 1070 10.59 34.94 3.21
C MET A 1070 9.82 35.78 2.20
N ALA A 1071 8.75 35.23 1.61
CA ALA A 1071 7.90 35.98 0.68
C ALA A 1071 7.21 37.18 1.35
N GLU A 1072 6.71 37.03 2.58
CA GLU A 1072 6.12 38.13 3.35
C GLU A 1072 7.12 39.24 3.63
N ILE A 1073 8.36 38.89 3.97
CA ILE A 1073 9.43 39.87 4.23
C ILE A 1073 9.86 40.57 2.93
N GLU A 1074 10.02 39.82 1.84
CA GLU A 1074 10.37 40.37 0.51
C GLU A 1074 9.29 41.32 -0.02
N LEU A 1075 8.02 41.10 0.33
CA LEU A 1075 6.89 41.96 -0.02
C LEU A 1075 6.74 43.17 0.90
N ASN A 1076 7.45 43.25 2.03
CA ASN A 1076 7.41 44.39 2.93
C ASN A 1076 8.46 45.46 2.53
N PRO A 1077 8.05 46.59 1.93
CA PRO A 1077 8.99 47.57 1.39
C PRO A 1077 9.80 48.28 2.49
N LEU A 1078 9.27 48.39 3.72
CA LEU A 1078 9.98 49.01 4.84
C LEU A 1078 11.16 48.15 5.30
N ILE A 1079 10.93 46.84 5.48
CA ILE A 1079 11.99 45.90 5.85
C ILE A 1079 13.04 45.82 4.75
N MET A 1080 12.61 45.72 3.48
CA MET A 1080 13.54 45.65 2.34
C MET A 1080 14.35 46.93 2.17
N LYS A 1081 13.78 48.10 2.47
CA LYS A 1081 14.52 49.36 2.50
C LYS A 1081 15.56 49.35 3.63
N TRP A 1082 15.15 48.95 4.84
CA TRP A 1082 16.02 48.89 6.01
C TRP A 1082 17.23 47.98 5.78
N LEU A 1083 17.00 46.78 5.24
CA LEU A 1083 18.07 45.81 4.95
C LEU A 1083 19.11 46.38 3.97
N LYS A 1084 18.67 47.14 2.96
CA LYS A 1084 19.54 47.81 1.97
C LYS A 1084 20.34 48.97 2.57
N GLU A 1085 19.72 49.74 3.46
CA GLU A 1085 20.37 50.88 4.13
C GLU A 1085 21.37 50.41 5.20
N HIS A 1086 21.17 49.20 5.76
CA HIS A 1086 21.98 48.63 6.84
C HIS A 1086 22.66 47.30 6.46
N PRO A 1087 23.48 47.23 5.39
CA PRO A 1087 24.02 45.98 4.87
C PRO A 1087 25.00 45.28 5.84
N GLN A 1088 25.68 46.04 6.70
CA GLN A 1088 26.66 45.52 7.67
C GLN A 1088 26.07 45.27 9.07
N HIS A 1089 24.79 45.57 9.28
CA HIS A 1089 24.14 45.34 10.56
C HIS A 1089 23.99 43.83 10.83
N GLU A 1090 24.14 43.42 12.09
CA GLU A 1090 24.09 42.01 12.51
C GLU A 1090 22.81 41.30 12.03
N GLN A 1091 21.66 41.95 12.21
CA GLN A 1091 20.37 41.44 11.73
C GLN A 1091 20.33 41.20 10.20
N THR A 1092 20.96 42.06 9.39
CA THR A 1092 21.05 41.85 7.94
C THR A 1092 21.88 40.63 7.61
N GLN A 1093 23.02 40.44 8.30
CA GLN A 1093 23.88 39.27 8.12
C GLN A 1093 23.18 37.97 8.54
N ARG A 1094 22.49 37.99 9.68
CA ARG A 1094 21.63 36.87 10.13
C ARG A 1094 20.53 36.57 9.12
N PHE A 1095 19.84 37.59 8.61
CA PHE A 1095 18.79 37.41 7.62
C PHE A 1095 19.30 36.75 6.33
N ILE A 1096 20.49 37.13 5.85
CA ILE A 1096 21.08 36.49 4.67
C ILE A 1096 21.36 34.98 4.93
N LEU A 1097 21.88 34.63 6.11
CA LEU A 1097 22.07 33.22 6.48
C LEU A 1097 20.75 32.45 6.55
N LEU A 1098 19.66 33.09 6.98
CA LEU A 1098 18.32 32.51 6.96
C LEU A 1098 17.86 32.21 5.52
N VAL A 1099 18.08 33.12 4.58
CA VAL A 1099 17.78 32.88 3.16
C VAL A 1099 18.62 31.71 2.61
N ASP A 1100 19.91 31.66 2.95
CA ASP A 1100 20.78 30.55 2.55
C ASP A 1100 20.26 29.22 3.09
N LEU A 1101 19.80 29.18 4.35
CA LEU A 1101 19.13 28.00 4.91
C LEU A 1101 17.93 27.58 4.06
N VAL A 1102 16.99 28.50 3.79
CA VAL A 1102 15.76 28.19 3.03
C VAL A 1102 16.08 27.66 1.64
N LYS A 1103 17.04 28.25 0.93
CA LYS A 1103 17.44 27.80 -0.42
C LYS A 1103 18.09 26.41 -0.41
N ASN A 1104 18.92 26.11 0.61
CA ASN A 1104 19.54 24.80 0.73
C ASN A 1104 18.54 23.72 1.15
N LEU A 1105 17.59 24.05 2.04
CA LEU A 1105 16.46 23.18 2.38
C LEU A 1105 15.58 22.91 1.15
N GLN A 1106 15.24 23.93 0.36
CA GLN A 1106 14.49 23.77 -0.90
C GLN A 1106 15.17 22.75 -1.81
N ARG A 1107 16.47 22.91 -2.05
CA ARG A 1107 17.24 22.05 -2.94
C ARG A 1107 17.29 20.59 -2.46
N TYR A 1108 17.31 20.38 -1.15
CA TYR A 1108 17.33 19.05 -0.55
C TYR A 1108 15.94 18.40 -0.54
N LEU A 1109 14.94 19.08 0.03
CA LEU A 1109 13.59 18.58 0.26
C LEU A 1109 12.71 18.53 -1.00
N THR A 1110 13.03 19.32 -2.05
CA THR A 1110 12.24 19.39 -3.30
C THR A 1110 13.05 19.06 -4.56
N PRO A 1111 13.60 17.83 -4.71
CA PRO A 1111 14.52 17.49 -5.80
C PRO A 1111 13.95 17.66 -7.22
N ILE A 1112 12.62 17.60 -7.42
CA ILE A 1112 11.96 17.69 -8.73
C ILE A 1112 11.20 19.03 -8.94
N LYS A 1113 11.38 20.05 -8.07
CA LYS A 1113 10.76 21.39 -8.19
C LYS A 1113 9.21 21.44 -8.32
N LYS A 1114 8.49 20.33 -8.09
CA LYS A 1114 7.02 20.30 -8.02
C LYS A 1114 6.59 20.07 -6.58
N LEU A 1115 5.92 21.07 -5.98
CA LEU A 1115 5.15 20.86 -4.75
C LEU A 1115 4.03 19.84 -5.04
N ARG A 1116 3.78 18.92 -4.10
CA ARG A 1116 2.71 17.95 -4.27
C ARG A 1116 1.33 18.63 -4.23
N PRO A 1117 0.32 18.15 -5.00
CA PRO A 1117 -0.97 18.82 -5.12
C PRO A 1117 -1.83 18.80 -3.83
N ASP A 1118 -1.66 17.78 -2.99
CA ASP A 1118 -2.29 17.53 -1.68
C ASP A 1118 -2.00 18.59 -0.60
N TRP A 1119 -1.06 19.48 -0.90
CA TRP A 1119 -0.66 20.59 -0.04
C TRP A 1119 -1.38 21.91 -0.35
N ARG A 1120 -2.21 21.97 -1.39
CA ARG A 1120 -3.08 23.13 -1.63
C ARG A 1120 -4.21 23.13 -0.60
N TYR A 1121 -4.34 24.21 0.15
CA TYR A 1121 -5.50 24.42 1.03
C TYR A 1121 -6.78 24.23 0.22
N ASN A 1122 -7.74 23.47 0.77
CA ASN A 1122 -9.03 23.08 0.18
C ASN A 1122 -9.09 21.76 -0.63
N MET A 1123 -8.10 20.85 -0.54
CA MET A 1123 -8.21 19.49 -1.10
C MET A 1123 -8.04 18.41 -0.01
N SER A 1124 -9.10 17.64 0.28
CA SER A 1124 -9.10 16.51 1.23
C SER A 1124 -8.25 15.34 0.70
N THR A 1125 -6.98 15.30 1.07
CA THR A 1125 -5.99 14.42 0.43
C THR A 1125 -5.16 13.58 1.40
N LEU A 1126 -5.13 13.91 2.70
CA LEU A 1126 -4.33 13.18 3.71
C LEU A 1126 -4.92 11.81 4.13
N GLY A 1127 -6.17 11.50 3.74
CA GLY A 1127 -6.83 10.23 4.05
C GLY A 1127 -7.22 9.36 2.84
N SER A 1128 -7.08 9.88 1.61
CA SER A 1128 -7.43 9.13 0.39
C SER A 1128 -6.18 8.51 -0.23
N PHE A 1129 -6.18 7.18 -0.42
CA PHE A 1129 -5.20 6.56 -1.31
C PHE A 1129 -5.61 6.95 -2.73
N PRO A 1130 -4.80 7.72 -3.50
CA PRO A 1130 -4.98 7.68 -4.94
C PRO A 1130 -4.84 6.22 -5.36
N LEU A 1131 -5.76 5.69 -6.19
CA LEU A 1131 -5.71 4.31 -6.71
C LEU A 1131 -4.26 3.98 -7.12
N GLU A 1132 -3.55 3.26 -6.26
CA GLU A 1132 -2.11 3.06 -6.39
C GLU A 1132 -1.90 1.97 -7.43
N THR A 1133 -1.55 2.34 -8.67
CA THR A 1133 -0.93 1.37 -9.57
C THR A 1133 0.53 1.18 -9.13
N PRO A 1134 1.06 -0.06 -9.06
CA PRO A 1134 2.42 -0.31 -8.58
C PRO A 1134 3.51 0.52 -9.29
N GLY A 1135 3.31 0.84 -10.58
CA GLY A 1135 4.24 1.67 -11.36
C GLY A 1135 4.22 3.16 -10.98
N GLU A 1136 3.05 3.75 -10.73
CA GLU A 1136 2.95 5.14 -10.25
C GLU A 1136 3.50 5.27 -8.83
N THR A 1137 3.26 4.27 -7.98
CA THR A 1137 3.85 4.20 -6.64
C THR A 1137 5.36 4.17 -6.72
N LEU A 1138 5.94 3.34 -7.58
CA LEU A 1138 7.39 3.27 -7.76
C LEU A 1138 7.98 4.61 -8.25
N LEU A 1139 7.34 5.27 -9.23
CA LEU A 1139 7.75 6.59 -9.71
C LEU A 1139 7.68 7.67 -8.62
N LYS A 1140 6.63 7.66 -7.80
CA LYS A 1140 6.46 8.61 -6.69
C LYS A 1140 7.46 8.34 -5.56
N VAL A 1141 7.73 7.07 -5.24
CA VAL A 1141 8.75 6.64 -4.28
C VAL A 1141 10.15 7.09 -4.74
N ILE A 1142 10.47 6.93 -6.04
CA ILE A 1142 11.71 7.44 -6.62
C ILE A 1142 11.75 8.99 -6.54
N ALA A 1143 10.62 9.67 -6.71
CA ALA A 1143 10.55 11.13 -6.61
C ALA A 1143 10.73 11.66 -5.18
N SER A 1144 10.30 10.91 -4.14
CA SER A 1144 10.37 11.29 -2.72
C SER A 1144 11.48 10.61 -1.93
N TRP A 1145 12.40 9.88 -2.60
CA TRP A 1145 13.38 8.99 -1.95
C TRP A 1145 14.19 9.64 -0.82
N ARG A 1146 14.51 10.95 -0.93
CA ARG A 1146 15.27 11.72 0.08
C ARG A 1146 14.53 12.01 1.39
N THR A 1147 13.22 11.83 1.40
CA THR A 1147 12.35 12.02 2.57
C THR A 1147 11.59 10.74 2.91
N LEU A 1148 12.08 9.57 2.48
CA LEU A 1148 11.47 8.29 2.85
C LEU A 1148 11.90 7.81 4.23
N LEU A 1149 13.15 8.11 4.62
CA LEU A 1149 13.71 7.66 5.90
C LEU A 1149 13.82 8.81 6.91
N PRO A 1150 13.20 8.66 8.10
CA PRO A 1150 13.38 9.52 9.26
C PRO A 1150 14.82 9.88 9.60
N ARG A 1151 15.69 8.89 9.85
CA ARG A 1151 17.10 9.11 10.21
C ARG A 1151 17.83 9.92 9.13
N TRP A 1152 17.72 9.49 7.88
CA TRP A 1152 18.42 10.14 6.79
C TRP A 1152 17.99 11.61 6.63
N THR A 1153 16.69 11.91 6.75
CA THR A 1153 16.21 13.31 6.70
C THR A 1153 16.77 14.14 7.86
N CYS A 1154 16.71 13.59 9.09
CA CYS A 1154 17.23 14.24 10.29
C CYS A 1154 18.72 14.58 10.15
N ASP A 1155 19.54 13.60 9.77
CA ASP A 1155 21.00 13.74 9.66
C ASP A 1155 21.38 14.77 8.59
N GLN A 1156 20.70 14.77 7.44
CA GLN A 1156 20.99 15.70 6.35
C GLN A 1156 20.61 17.14 6.72
N VAL A 1157 19.46 17.34 7.36
CA VAL A 1157 19.04 18.68 7.82
C VAL A 1157 20.00 19.18 8.92
N ALA A 1158 20.39 18.33 9.88
CA ALA A 1158 21.38 18.67 10.89
C ALA A 1158 22.74 19.07 10.28
N MET A 1159 23.21 18.32 9.27
CA MET A 1159 24.45 18.65 8.55
C MET A 1159 24.34 19.95 7.73
N ILE A 1160 23.16 20.31 7.22
CA ILE A 1160 22.95 21.62 6.56
C ILE A 1160 23.12 22.74 7.60
N PHE A 1161 22.49 22.62 8.77
CA PHE A 1161 22.62 23.59 9.85
C PHE A 1161 24.08 23.76 10.32
N LEU A 1162 24.78 22.65 10.59
CA LEU A 1162 26.19 22.67 11.00
C LEU A 1162 27.09 23.35 9.95
N GLN A 1163 26.83 23.11 8.65
CA GLN A 1163 27.64 23.73 7.60
C GLN A 1163 27.40 25.24 7.46
N LEU A 1164 26.25 25.75 7.89
CA LEU A 1164 25.89 27.17 7.95
C LEU A 1164 26.30 27.84 9.27
N GLY A 1165 27.00 27.13 10.16
CA GLY A 1165 27.52 27.68 11.42
C GLY A 1165 26.61 27.50 12.63
N ALA A 1166 25.50 26.74 12.52
CA ALA A 1166 24.68 26.42 13.68
C ALA A 1166 25.43 25.53 14.67
N SER A 1167 25.14 25.69 15.96
CA SER A 1167 25.58 24.74 16.98
C SER A 1167 24.44 23.76 17.30
N VAL A 1168 24.81 22.51 17.60
CA VAL A 1168 23.84 21.41 17.75
C VAL A 1168 24.07 20.70 19.08
N TRP A 1169 22.99 20.46 19.82
CA TRP A 1169 22.98 19.67 21.04
C TRP A 1169 22.18 18.39 20.83
N LEU A 1170 22.86 17.25 20.92
CA LEU A 1170 22.28 15.94 20.64
C LEU A 1170 22.03 15.20 21.95
N ILE A 1171 20.83 14.67 22.14
CA ILE A 1171 20.40 13.90 23.32
C ILE A 1171 20.09 12.48 22.84
N ARG A 1172 20.89 11.49 23.28
CA ARG A 1172 20.68 10.07 22.97
C ARG A 1172 20.15 9.34 24.18
N THR A 1173 19.11 8.53 23.96
CA THR A 1173 18.60 7.57 24.94
C THR A 1173 18.59 6.18 24.33
N ASN A 1174 18.91 5.15 25.11
CA ASN A 1174 18.92 3.76 24.66
C ASN A 1174 18.16 2.88 25.66
N GLN A 1175 16.82 2.87 25.60
CA GLN A 1175 15.98 2.06 26.49
C GLN A 1175 16.31 2.30 27.98
N VAL A 1176 15.94 3.48 28.45
CA VAL A 1176 16.37 4.04 29.74
C VAL A 1176 15.26 3.87 30.79
N GLY A 1177 15.65 3.55 32.02
CA GLY A 1177 14.74 3.30 33.14
C GLY A 1177 15.18 2.05 33.89
N GLY A 1178 14.22 1.23 34.34
CA GLY A 1178 14.51 -0.11 34.82
C GLY A 1178 14.96 -1.03 33.69
N ASN A 1179 15.69 -2.08 34.05
CA ASN A 1179 16.25 -3.05 33.12
C ASN A 1179 15.16 -4.03 32.66
N ASP A 1180 15.05 -4.24 31.35
CA ASP A 1180 14.22 -5.29 30.74
C ASP A 1180 15.09 -6.13 29.81
N SER A 1181 15.59 -7.26 30.28
CA SER A 1181 16.48 -8.14 29.52
C SER A 1181 15.82 -8.78 28.29
N SER A 1182 14.50 -8.69 28.14
CA SER A 1182 13.80 -9.22 26.97
C SER A 1182 13.89 -8.33 25.73
N LEU A 1183 14.26 -7.05 25.91
CA LEU A 1183 14.34 -6.06 24.83
C LEU A 1183 15.79 -5.80 24.40
N GLN A 1184 15.95 -5.36 23.16
CA GLN A 1184 17.21 -4.87 22.62
C GLN A 1184 16.96 -3.62 21.77
N PRO A 1185 17.75 -2.54 21.90
CA PRO A 1185 17.55 -1.36 21.07
C PRO A 1185 18.06 -1.61 19.65
N ILE A 1186 17.31 -1.16 18.63
CA ILE A 1186 17.73 -1.23 17.23
C ILE A 1186 17.86 0.19 16.68
N ALA A 1187 19.01 0.52 16.10
CA ALA A 1187 19.21 1.80 15.45
C ALA A 1187 18.29 1.94 14.21
N PRO A 1188 17.76 3.14 13.92
CA PRO A 1188 16.99 3.35 12.70
C PRO A 1188 17.89 3.17 11.47
N THR A 1189 17.32 2.60 10.40
CA THR A 1189 18.06 2.26 9.18
C THR A 1189 18.72 3.48 8.58
N ASP A 1190 19.98 3.31 8.18
CA ASP A 1190 20.79 4.32 7.54
C ASP A 1190 21.10 3.92 6.09
N PHE A 1191 21.03 4.89 5.19
CA PHE A 1191 21.49 4.77 3.79
C PHE A 1191 22.50 5.88 3.44
N SER A 1192 22.96 6.68 4.41
CA SER A 1192 23.81 7.84 4.19
C SER A 1192 25.29 7.50 4.14
N ILE A 1193 25.95 7.91 3.06
CA ILE A 1193 27.42 7.93 2.93
C ILE A 1193 27.89 9.34 2.46
N ALA A 1194 27.02 10.36 2.46
CA ALA A 1194 27.34 11.64 1.80
C ALA A 1194 26.85 12.89 2.54
N VAL A 1195 27.77 13.84 2.73
CA VAL A 1195 27.50 15.20 3.25
C VAL A 1195 26.81 16.05 2.15
N PRO A 1196 25.71 16.77 2.47
CA PRO A 1196 24.99 17.58 1.49
C PRO A 1196 25.80 18.80 1.04
N LYS A 1197 25.87 19.06 -0.27
CA LYS A 1197 26.58 20.23 -0.83
C LYS A 1197 25.79 21.53 -0.64
N ILE A 1198 26.33 22.48 0.12
CA ILE A 1198 25.75 23.83 0.30
C ILE A 1198 26.15 24.79 -0.85
N LYS A 1199 25.22 25.67 -1.24
CA LYS A 1199 25.50 26.85 -2.07
C LYS A 1199 25.11 28.13 -1.33
N GLN A 1200 25.94 29.15 -1.40
CA GLN A 1200 25.62 30.50 -0.94
C GLN A 1200 24.81 31.28 -1.99
N SER A 1201 23.86 32.08 -1.55
CA SER A 1201 22.95 32.87 -2.40
C SER A 1201 23.63 34.11 -2.98
N LYS A 1202 24.00 34.06 -4.27
CA LYS A 1202 24.56 35.24 -4.99
C LYS A 1202 23.54 36.36 -5.27
N GLN A 1203 22.24 36.07 -5.25
CA GLN A 1203 21.20 36.99 -5.74
C GLN A 1203 20.77 38.05 -4.71
N ILE A 1204 20.70 37.70 -3.42
CA ILE A 1204 20.30 38.66 -2.36
C ILE A 1204 21.49 39.49 -1.91
N HIS A 1205 22.70 38.92 -1.91
CA HIS A 1205 23.93 39.70 -1.76
C HIS A 1205 24.04 40.84 -2.78
N LYS A 1206 23.43 40.71 -3.96
CA LYS A 1206 23.42 41.71 -5.04
C LYS A 1206 22.17 42.63 -5.03
N ALA A 1207 21.19 42.32 -4.19
CA ALA A 1207 19.97 43.13 -4.03
C ALA A 1207 20.01 43.97 -2.74
N ILE A 1208 20.83 43.55 -1.77
CA ILE A 1208 21.10 44.24 -0.49
C ILE A 1208 22.42 45.02 -0.55
N GLY A 1209 23.42 44.52 -1.26
CA GLY A 1209 24.61 45.29 -1.66
C GLY A 1209 24.41 45.92 -3.02
#